data_AF-A0AAJ0FRX2-F1
#
_entry.id   AF-A0AAJ0FRX2-F1
#
_cell.length_a   1.000
_cell.length_b   1.000
_cell.length_c   1.000
_cell.angle_alpha   90.00
_cell.angle_beta   90.00
_cell.angle_gamma   90.00
#
_symmetry.space_group_name_H-M   'P 1'
#
loop_
_entity.id
_entity.type
_entity.pdbx_description
1 polymer ?
#
loop_
_entity_poly.entity_id
_entity_poly.type
_entity_poly.pdbx_seq_one_letter_code
_entity_poly.pdbx_strand_id
1 'polypeptide(L)'
;MEGSSMTHQIQSTVASIAKGWEAQIQKLLRKENMDRLKALDFEMAHGELLASVLGICVLRVVYNLYFHPLAGFPGPFWARASLLWRFWHTMGGRSHRSIQQMHQRYGPVFRVSPNELSFGSVNSWKAIYGFPSPGAEHLIKGEFYDIYGSGFKTGCIGSERDPAVHARKKRNLTADFSPKALAAQESIVQGCLDRFVDKLGPLTRKGGGKGINMADWLEMVAFDILGEMAFGEGFGCVEKEDHHAWLDLILGHLFEITVVDNLRRVQFLAALGRWLLPWLTVRVRKKHSMFSRAKVKQRLEAKTARQDFLTNLVSKVHSGAVPEEEMTAHASTLIIAGGETTATCMVAAVYYLLKSPPALEKLASEIRTRYTSYSEIDANSALQLPYLQAVINEALRIHPPGSQGFPRVSPGCEIDGFWVPKGAEVYTSAWTVTHDPKNFHEPMEFKPERWLDQKTTDVKEASQPFSLGYRACIGRNFAYLEMASCLSKILFKYDMELVNHDLNWEAASRCYVMWWKAPVMVSFKERLHEPGIMMLSRLFSLSLLGSLVHASCPASNRTAAAIAACNALAASFPTQLYLPNTTDFIDQAAAIWSQTCLITPNCVLEAGSASDVATAVKLINAAGSEFAVRSGGHMPVPGAQSVQPGVMISMSGLNQNTLNTDKSVASIGPGQTWIDVYSRIIQYGLAVNGGRYPSVGVGGLLVGGGIGFFSSTRGWRCDSVVAYEVVLANGHVVTATAEGDYADLFWALRGGHNHFGIVTRFDVLTFPAGPAFARTIAWNASAGAGVSDAFFDALDAYMAPGGGVDDPDVAIIPTVAFAPGLDLYEVITAQIAFGTDPAPAAFENFTKIDGPTTLDDGGKVFDSWTWLPLALNGTSSRDTRDFFWAVSFKPDPRAISIANKTVIDLAVGVLPATAAVAFTYQPVSKAWLTASQAAGGNVLGLDPEEGTIIAGLIAGQWVDPADDDVMFAFARNATAEIERQTKELGLYHPFIYLNDAGPGQKPFAAYGSGKSLPKLLSLQKKYDPKGFFKNYLAHGFALES
;
A
#
# COMPACT_ATOMS: atom_id res chain seq x y z
N MET A 1 36.54 -24.18 -23.97
CA MET A 1 35.98 -25.47 -24.44
C MET A 1 35.18 -26.08 -23.29
N GLU A 2 33.88 -25.81 -23.20
CA GLU A 2 32.96 -26.47 -22.22
C GLU A 2 31.47 -26.09 -22.46
N GLY A 3 31.11 -25.67 -23.68
CA GLY A 3 29.71 -25.39 -24.06
C GLY A 3 29.05 -26.53 -24.85
N SER A 4 29.80 -27.58 -25.18
CA SER A 4 29.29 -28.71 -25.97
C SER A 4 28.68 -29.83 -25.12
N SER A 5 28.71 -29.73 -23.78
CA SER A 5 28.29 -30.84 -22.90
C SER A 5 26.76 -31.00 -22.82
N MET A 6 26.01 -29.90 -22.64
CA MET A 6 24.57 -29.96 -22.38
C MET A 6 23.74 -30.23 -23.64
N THR A 7 24.12 -29.65 -24.77
CA THR A 7 23.50 -29.96 -26.08
C THR A 7 23.77 -31.41 -26.48
N HIS A 8 24.96 -31.94 -26.14
CA HIS A 8 25.31 -33.33 -26.39
C HIS A 8 24.61 -34.31 -25.43
N GLN A 9 24.29 -33.88 -24.20
CA GLN A 9 23.48 -34.66 -23.25
C GLN A 9 21.99 -34.72 -23.64
N ILE A 10 21.45 -33.63 -24.16
CA ILE A 10 20.07 -33.57 -24.68
C ILE A 10 19.99 -34.36 -26.00
N GLN A 11 20.93 -34.18 -26.92
CA GLN A 11 21.00 -34.98 -28.15
C GLN A 11 21.24 -36.47 -27.87
N SER A 12 22.06 -36.84 -26.87
CA SER A 12 22.24 -38.25 -26.50
C SER A 12 21.01 -38.84 -25.84
N THR A 13 20.25 -38.05 -25.07
CA THR A 13 19.00 -38.49 -24.45
C THR A 13 17.90 -38.67 -25.49
N VAL A 14 17.77 -37.73 -26.44
CA VAL A 14 16.84 -37.85 -27.57
C VAL A 14 17.23 -39.01 -28.49
N ALA A 15 18.53 -39.21 -28.77
CA ALA A 15 19.01 -40.33 -29.58
C ALA A 15 18.88 -41.69 -28.88
N SER A 16 19.03 -41.74 -27.55
CA SER A 16 18.80 -42.94 -26.73
C SER A 16 17.32 -43.35 -26.73
N ILE A 17 16.42 -42.36 -26.58
CA ILE A 17 14.98 -42.58 -26.70
C ILE A 17 14.65 -43.02 -28.13
N ALA A 18 15.17 -42.36 -29.17
CA ALA A 18 14.96 -42.75 -30.56
C ALA A 18 15.44 -44.18 -30.86
N LYS A 19 16.62 -44.59 -30.39
CA LYS A 19 17.12 -45.98 -30.51
C LYS A 19 16.27 -46.99 -29.74
N GLY A 20 15.72 -46.61 -28.59
CA GLY A 20 14.78 -47.44 -27.83
C GLY A 20 13.46 -47.68 -28.59
N TRP A 21 12.96 -46.64 -29.25
CA TRP A 21 11.80 -46.72 -30.14
C TRP A 21 12.11 -47.52 -31.40
N GLU A 22 13.28 -47.34 -32.01
CA GLU A 22 13.72 -48.07 -33.20
C GLU A 22 13.89 -49.57 -32.92
N ALA A 23 14.44 -49.93 -31.75
CA ALA A 23 14.55 -51.31 -31.30
C ALA A 23 13.18 -51.95 -30.99
N GLN A 24 12.21 -51.20 -30.45
CA GLN A 24 10.84 -51.66 -30.25
C GLN A 24 10.07 -51.81 -31.57
N ILE A 25 10.27 -50.88 -32.51
CA ILE A 25 9.69 -50.93 -33.86
C ILE A 25 10.28 -52.10 -34.66
N GLN A 26 11.59 -52.34 -34.61
CA GLN A 26 12.24 -53.51 -35.20
C GLN A 26 11.77 -54.83 -34.56
N LYS A 27 11.41 -54.82 -33.27
CA LYS A 27 10.82 -55.98 -32.57
C LYS A 27 9.37 -56.24 -32.99
N LEU A 28 8.61 -55.19 -33.27
CA LEU A 28 7.25 -55.24 -33.82
C LEU A 28 7.24 -55.65 -35.31
N LEU A 29 8.25 -55.26 -36.08
CA LEU A 29 8.42 -55.57 -37.51
C LEU A 29 9.10 -56.92 -37.80
N ARG A 30 9.35 -57.77 -36.79
CA ARG A 30 9.86 -59.13 -37.02
C ARG A 30 8.93 -59.91 -37.95
N LYS A 31 9.52 -60.69 -38.85
CA LYS A 31 8.84 -61.43 -39.93
C LYS A 31 7.64 -62.25 -39.43
N GLU A 32 7.74 -62.90 -38.27
CA GLU A 32 6.63 -63.64 -37.65
C GLU A 32 5.42 -62.77 -37.23
N ASN A 33 5.63 -61.52 -36.82
CA ASN A 33 4.54 -60.59 -36.48
C ASN A 33 3.95 -59.94 -37.75
N MET A 34 4.78 -59.71 -38.77
CA MET A 34 4.35 -59.22 -40.08
C MET A 34 3.55 -60.27 -40.87
N ASP A 35 3.91 -61.55 -40.76
CA ASP A 35 3.18 -62.65 -41.40
C ASP A 35 1.86 -62.96 -40.66
N ARG A 36 1.78 -62.72 -39.34
CA ARG A 36 0.53 -62.75 -38.56
C ARG A 36 -0.41 -61.58 -38.88
N LEU A 37 0.13 -60.41 -39.23
CA LEU A 37 -0.66 -59.25 -39.68
C LEU A 37 -1.15 -59.38 -41.12
N LYS A 38 -0.41 -60.09 -41.98
CA LYS A 38 -0.81 -60.39 -43.37
C LYS A 38 -1.89 -61.47 -43.50
N ALA A 39 -2.11 -62.27 -42.45
CA ALA A 39 -3.14 -63.31 -42.42
C ALA A 39 -4.53 -62.82 -41.96
N LEU A 40 -4.66 -61.52 -41.67
CA LEU A 40 -5.92 -60.87 -41.34
C LEU A 40 -6.35 -60.04 -42.57
N ASP A 41 -7.32 -60.55 -43.34
CA ASP A 41 -7.94 -59.81 -44.45
C ASP A 41 -8.55 -58.49 -43.94
N PHE A 42 -7.82 -57.40 -44.12
CA PHE A 42 -8.17 -56.06 -43.62
C PHE A 42 -8.22 -54.99 -44.72
N GLU A 43 -8.28 -55.36 -46.00
CA GLU A 43 -8.17 -54.36 -47.09
C GLU A 43 -9.41 -53.48 -47.32
N MET A 44 -10.60 -53.83 -46.81
CA MET A 44 -11.82 -53.00 -46.99
C MET A 44 -12.20 -52.11 -45.78
N ALA A 45 -11.76 -52.43 -44.55
CA ALA A 45 -12.21 -51.72 -43.34
C ALA A 45 -11.49 -50.37 -43.10
N HIS A 46 -10.28 -50.20 -43.65
CA HIS A 46 -9.50 -48.97 -43.46
C HIS A 46 -10.06 -47.77 -44.24
N GLY A 47 -10.61 -48.01 -45.43
CA GLY A 47 -11.19 -46.96 -46.28
C GLY A 47 -12.46 -46.36 -45.67
N GLU A 48 -13.37 -47.19 -45.17
CA GLU A 48 -14.63 -46.76 -44.56
C GLU A 48 -14.43 -46.06 -43.21
N LEU A 49 -13.49 -46.56 -42.39
CA LEU A 49 -13.12 -45.91 -41.13
C LEU A 49 -12.45 -44.55 -41.36
N LEU A 50 -11.50 -44.49 -42.32
CA LEU A 50 -10.83 -43.24 -42.67
C LEU A 50 -11.82 -42.22 -43.27
N ALA A 51 -12.73 -42.66 -44.15
CA ALA A 51 -13.79 -41.83 -44.70
C ALA A 51 -14.75 -41.32 -43.62
N SER A 52 -15.11 -42.15 -42.64
CA SER A 52 -15.97 -41.76 -41.51
C SER A 52 -15.30 -40.75 -40.59
N VAL A 53 -14.01 -40.93 -40.28
CA VAL A 53 -13.22 -39.97 -39.49
C VAL A 53 -13.07 -38.65 -40.24
N LEU A 54 -12.74 -38.68 -41.53
CA LEU A 54 -12.67 -37.49 -42.38
C LEU A 54 -14.03 -36.78 -42.44
N GLY A 55 -15.13 -37.53 -42.59
CA GLY A 55 -16.49 -37.00 -42.56
C GLY A 55 -16.82 -36.29 -41.25
N ILE A 56 -16.50 -36.89 -40.09
CA ILE A 56 -16.69 -36.26 -38.78
C ILE A 56 -15.83 -35.01 -38.63
N CYS A 57 -14.57 -35.04 -39.09
CA CYS A 57 -13.69 -33.87 -39.07
C CYS A 57 -14.26 -32.71 -39.92
N VAL A 58 -14.74 -33.00 -41.13
CA VAL A 58 -15.37 -32.02 -42.01
C VAL A 58 -16.65 -31.45 -41.38
N LEU A 59 -17.53 -32.31 -40.85
CA LEU A 59 -18.75 -31.87 -40.16
C LEU A 59 -18.42 -30.99 -38.94
N ARG A 60 -17.37 -31.32 -38.18
CA ARG A 60 -16.94 -30.52 -37.03
C ARG A 60 -16.38 -29.16 -37.45
N VAL A 61 -15.63 -29.10 -38.55
CA VAL A 61 -15.15 -27.83 -39.13
C VAL A 61 -16.32 -26.97 -39.57
N VAL A 62 -17.28 -27.54 -40.30
CA VAL A 62 -18.50 -26.83 -40.73
C VAL A 62 -19.29 -26.33 -39.52
N TYR A 63 -19.51 -27.18 -38.52
CA TYR A 63 -20.16 -26.79 -37.27
C TYR A 63 -19.42 -25.64 -36.59
N ASN A 64 -18.10 -25.75 -36.42
CA ASN A 64 -17.30 -24.75 -35.74
C ASN A 64 -17.32 -23.38 -36.43
N LEU A 65 -17.36 -23.37 -37.77
CA LEU A 65 -17.34 -22.15 -38.56
C LEU A 65 -18.69 -21.44 -38.66
N TYR A 66 -19.79 -22.19 -38.76
CA TYR A 66 -21.10 -21.62 -39.08
C TYR A 66 -22.14 -21.72 -37.95
N PHE A 67 -22.03 -22.73 -37.08
CA PHE A 67 -23.08 -23.08 -36.12
C PHE A 67 -22.64 -23.02 -34.65
N HIS A 68 -21.33 -22.91 -34.37
CA HIS A 68 -20.83 -22.76 -33.01
C HIS A 68 -21.34 -21.46 -32.38
N PRO A 69 -21.61 -21.40 -31.06
CA PRO A 69 -22.01 -20.15 -30.39
C PRO A 69 -21.03 -18.98 -30.58
N LEU A 70 -19.78 -19.27 -30.93
CA LEU A 70 -18.72 -18.29 -31.21
C LEU A 70 -18.46 -18.08 -32.72
N ALA A 71 -19.36 -18.54 -33.60
CA ALA A 71 -19.20 -18.41 -35.06
C ALA A 71 -19.16 -16.95 -35.52
N GLY A 72 -19.83 -16.05 -34.79
CA GLY A 72 -19.83 -14.61 -35.05
C GLY A 72 -18.52 -13.89 -34.71
N PHE A 73 -17.63 -14.52 -33.94
CA PHE A 73 -16.35 -13.90 -33.58
C PHE A 73 -15.30 -14.11 -34.69
N PRO A 74 -14.52 -13.06 -35.05
CA PRO A 74 -13.49 -13.17 -36.06
C PRO A 74 -12.30 -14.01 -35.56
N GLY A 75 -11.43 -14.42 -36.48
CA GLY A 75 -10.19 -15.12 -36.15
C GLY A 75 -9.62 -15.93 -37.31
N PRO A 76 -8.37 -16.42 -37.18
CA PRO A 76 -7.74 -17.27 -38.18
C PRO A 76 -8.62 -18.45 -38.55
N PHE A 77 -8.66 -18.82 -39.83
CA PHE A 77 -9.47 -19.96 -40.30
C PHE A 77 -9.24 -21.20 -39.43
N TRP A 78 -7.99 -21.60 -39.22
CA TRP A 78 -7.65 -22.79 -38.44
C TRP A 78 -7.96 -22.66 -36.95
N ALA A 79 -7.98 -21.46 -36.38
CA ALA A 79 -8.37 -21.22 -34.99
C ALA A 79 -9.90 -21.30 -34.80
N ARG A 80 -10.67 -20.80 -35.77
CA ARG A 80 -12.12 -20.91 -35.78
C ARG A 80 -12.58 -22.34 -36.09
N ALA A 81 -11.91 -23.01 -37.02
CA ALA A 81 -12.28 -24.35 -37.50
C ALA A 81 -11.83 -25.49 -36.56
N SER A 82 -10.68 -25.37 -35.90
CA SER A 82 -10.01 -26.49 -35.23
C SER A 82 -9.07 -26.06 -34.10
N LEU A 83 -8.47 -27.03 -33.40
CA LEU A 83 -7.43 -26.77 -32.39
C LEU A 83 -6.02 -26.61 -32.97
N LEU A 84 -5.84 -26.80 -34.29
CA LEU A 84 -4.50 -26.84 -34.93
C LEU A 84 -3.72 -25.54 -34.74
N TRP A 85 -4.39 -24.39 -34.89
CA TRP A 85 -3.74 -23.08 -34.71
C TRP A 85 -3.23 -22.91 -33.28
N ARG A 86 -4.08 -23.21 -32.29
CA ARG A 86 -3.69 -23.16 -30.88
C ARG A 86 -2.50 -24.07 -30.61
N PHE A 87 -2.55 -25.32 -31.06
CA PHE A 87 -1.50 -26.30 -30.84
C PHE A 87 -0.17 -25.83 -31.42
N TRP A 88 -0.17 -25.38 -32.68
CA TRP A 88 1.02 -24.87 -33.33
C TRP A 88 1.71 -23.75 -32.53
N HIS A 89 0.95 -22.73 -32.14
CA HIS A 89 1.53 -21.54 -31.50
C HIS A 89 1.89 -21.74 -30.02
N THR A 90 1.11 -22.51 -29.27
CA THR A 90 1.40 -22.82 -27.86
C THR A 90 2.56 -23.81 -27.72
N MET A 91 2.63 -24.84 -28.58
CA MET A 91 3.75 -25.80 -28.58
C MET A 91 5.06 -25.17 -29.06
N GLY A 92 4.98 -24.14 -29.90
CA GLY A 92 6.15 -23.37 -30.33
C GLY A 92 6.67 -22.36 -29.31
N GLY A 93 5.96 -22.13 -28.20
CA GLY A 93 6.33 -21.15 -27.17
C GLY A 93 6.30 -19.69 -27.64
N ARG A 94 5.50 -19.38 -28.68
CA ARG A 94 5.39 -18.06 -29.33
C ARG A 94 3.94 -17.58 -29.43
N SER A 95 3.09 -18.08 -28.55
CA SER A 95 1.66 -17.75 -28.53
C SER A 95 1.43 -16.26 -28.30
N HIS A 96 2.20 -15.61 -27.42
CA HIS A 96 2.10 -14.18 -27.10
C HIS A 96 2.23 -13.27 -28.34
N ARG A 97 3.29 -13.46 -29.15
CA ARG A 97 3.49 -12.72 -30.40
C ARG A 97 2.41 -13.02 -31.44
N SER A 98 2.00 -14.29 -31.52
CA SER A 98 1.02 -14.72 -32.52
C SER A 98 -0.37 -14.16 -32.20
N ILE A 99 -0.75 -14.12 -30.92
CA ILE A 99 -1.99 -13.51 -30.43
C ILE A 99 -1.97 -11.99 -30.66
N GLN A 100 -0.86 -11.31 -30.37
CA GLN A 100 -0.71 -9.88 -30.65
C GLN A 100 -0.93 -9.56 -32.13
N GLN A 101 -0.31 -10.32 -33.04
CA GLN A 101 -0.51 -10.18 -34.49
C GLN A 101 -1.97 -10.39 -34.90
N MET A 102 -2.67 -11.31 -34.25
CA MET A 102 -4.09 -11.55 -34.55
C MET A 102 -4.98 -10.43 -34.02
N HIS A 103 -4.69 -9.84 -32.86
CA HIS A 103 -5.37 -8.64 -32.39
C HIS A 103 -5.18 -7.45 -33.33
N GLN A 104 -3.97 -7.26 -33.87
CA GLN A 104 -3.71 -6.23 -34.89
C GLN A 104 -4.56 -6.44 -36.17
N ARG A 105 -4.89 -7.69 -36.51
CA ARG A 105 -5.65 -8.04 -37.72
C ARG A 105 -7.17 -8.07 -37.53
N TYR A 106 -7.64 -8.60 -36.40
CA TYR A 106 -9.06 -8.91 -36.17
C TYR A 106 -9.73 -7.98 -35.15
N GLY A 107 -8.95 -7.13 -34.47
CA GLY A 107 -9.46 -6.14 -33.51
C GLY A 107 -9.39 -6.58 -32.04
N PRO A 108 -10.23 -5.99 -31.17
CA PRO A 108 -10.10 -6.10 -29.71
C PRO A 108 -10.39 -7.51 -29.17
N VAL A 109 -11.13 -8.33 -29.92
CA VAL A 109 -11.43 -9.72 -29.57
C VAL A 109 -11.35 -10.62 -30.79
N PHE A 110 -10.77 -11.81 -30.63
CA PHE A 110 -10.82 -12.84 -31.66
C PHE A 110 -10.78 -14.25 -31.07
N ARG A 111 -11.16 -15.22 -31.90
CA ARG A 111 -11.21 -16.63 -31.56
C ARG A 111 -9.84 -17.29 -31.75
N VAL A 112 -9.22 -17.70 -30.65
CA VAL A 112 -7.92 -18.39 -30.61
C VAL A 112 -8.06 -19.91 -30.72
N SER A 113 -9.22 -20.45 -30.38
CA SER A 113 -9.61 -21.84 -30.62
C SER A 113 -11.14 -21.94 -30.65
N PRO A 114 -11.75 -23.09 -31.04
CA PRO A 114 -13.19 -23.14 -31.26
C PRO A 114 -14.03 -22.68 -30.07
N ASN A 115 -13.60 -22.86 -28.83
CA ASN A 115 -14.37 -22.42 -27.65
C ASN A 115 -13.62 -21.39 -26.79
N GLU A 116 -12.76 -20.57 -27.39
CA GLU A 116 -11.87 -19.68 -26.65
C GLU A 116 -11.66 -18.34 -27.35
N LEU A 117 -11.83 -17.25 -26.59
CA LEU A 117 -11.63 -15.87 -27.04
C LEU A 117 -10.45 -15.24 -26.30
N SER A 118 -9.62 -14.53 -27.06
CA SER A 118 -8.62 -13.63 -26.49
C SER A 118 -9.09 -12.20 -26.64
N PHE A 119 -8.99 -11.43 -25.55
CA PHE A 119 -9.26 -9.99 -25.50
C PHE A 119 -7.96 -9.21 -25.40
N GLY A 120 -7.90 -8.07 -26.09
CA GLY A 120 -6.72 -7.21 -26.21
C GLY A 120 -7.00 -5.76 -25.82
N SER A 121 -7.87 -5.52 -24.83
CA SER A 121 -8.22 -4.18 -24.36
C SER A 121 -7.97 -4.00 -22.86
N VAL A 122 -7.87 -2.73 -22.43
CA VAL A 122 -7.73 -2.39 -21.00
C VAL A 122 -9.02 -2.72 -20.24
N ASN A 123 -10.18 -2.46 -20.84
CA ASN A 123 -11.48 -2.73 -20.24
C ASN A 123 -11.71 -4.21 -19.96
N SER A 124 -11.19 -5.12 -20.81
CA SER A 124 -11.35 -6.55 -20.59
C SER A 124 -10.67 -7.04 -19.30
N TRP A 125 -9.66 -6.33 -18.77
CA TRP A 125 -9.12 -6.63 -17.44
C TRP A 125 -10.18 -6.49 -16.35
N LYS A 126 -10.87 -5.34 -16.30
CA LYS A 126 -11.92 -5.08 -15.32
C LYS A 126 -13.11 -6.01 -15.52
N ALA A 127 -13.54 -6.24 -16.77
CA ALA A 127 -14.68 -7.09 -17.07
C ALA A 127 -14.44 -8.58 -16.73
N ILE A 128 -13.25 -9.12 -16.99
CA ILE A 128 -12.95 -10.55 -16.77
C ILE A 128 -12.48 -10.84 -15.34
N TYR A 129 -11.75 -9.91 -14.72
CA TYR A 129 -11.05 -10.17 -13.45
C TYR A 129 -11.47 -9.26 -12.30
N GLY A 130 -12.19 -8.17 -12.57
CA GLY A 130 -12.64 -7.22 -11.56
C GLY A 130 -13.71 -7.79 -10.62
N PHE A 131 -14.21 -6.94 -9.75
CA PHE A 131 -15.38 -7.27 -8.94
C PHE A 131 -16.62 -7.26 -9.84
N PRO A 132 -17.45 -8.32 -9.84
CA PRO A 132 -18.67 -8.34 -10.60
C PRO A 132 -19.64 -7.28 -10.08
N SER A 133 -20.41 -6.67 -10.98
CA SER A 133 -21.51 -5.78 -10.61
C SER A 133 -22.54 -6.52 -9.74
N PRO A 134 -23.26 -5.81 -8.85
CA PRO A 134 -24.30 -6.44 -8.03
C PRO A 134 -25.29 -7.25 -8.87
N GLY A 135 -25.45 -8.54 -8.54
CA GLY A 135 -26.35 -9.47 -9.25
C GLY A 135 -25.76 -10.16 -10.50
N ALA A 136 -24.55 -9.80 -10.94
CA ALA A 136 -23.89 -10.47 -12.06
C ALA A 136 -23.20 -11.79 -11.63
N GLU A 137 -23.32 -12.84 -12.45
CA GLU A 137 -22.61 -14.10 -12.22
C GLU A 137 -21.09 -13.92 -12.41
N HIS A 138 -20.31 -14.60 -11.56
CA HIS A 138 -18.85 -14.51 -11.59
C HIS A 138 -18.27 -15.30 -12.78
N LEU A 139 -17.31 -14.71 -13.48
CA LEU A 139 -16.45 -15.47 -14.39
C LEU A 139 -15.51 -16.37 -13.56
N ILE A 140 -15.77 -17.67 -13.55
CA ILE A 140 -15.01 -18.66 -12.76
C ILE A 140 -13.73 -19.09 -13.48
N LYS A 141 -12.76 -19.63 -12.73
CA LYS A 141 -11.54 -20.20 -13.32
C LYS A 141 -11.88 -21.36 -14.27
N GLY A 142 -11.21 -21.39 -15.43
CA GLY A 142 -11.33 -22.46 -16.42
C GLY A 142 -10.79 -23.81 -15.94
N GLU A 143 -11.12 -24.87 -16.67
CA GLU A 143 -10.63 -26.24 -16.40
C GLU A 143 -9.10 -26.37 -16.49
N PHE A 144 -8.43 -25.43 -17.16
CA PHE A 144 -6.97 -25.29 -17.16
C PHE A 144 -6.38 -25.36 -15.73
N TYR A 145 -7.07 -24.79 -14.75
CA TYR A 145 -6.59 -24.74 -13.37
C TYR A 145 -6.62 -26.11 -12.66
N ASP A 146 -7.41 -27.07 -13.15
CA ASP A 146 -7.47 -28.42 -12.59
C ASP A 146 -6.15 -29.18 -12.82
N ILE A 147 -5.37 -28.79 -13.84
CA ILE A 147 -4.04 -29.35 -14.12
C ILE A 147 -3.08 -29.03 -12.95
N TYR A 148 -3.14 -27.82 -12.40
CA TYR A 148 -2.30 -27.41 -11.25
C TYR A 148 -2.71 -28.10 -9.95
N GLY A 149 -3.98 -28.47 -9.79
CA GLY A 149 -4.44 -29.26 -8.65
C GLY A 149 -4.14 -30.76 -8.78
N SER A 150 -3.67 -31.21 -9.94
CA SER A 150 -3.51 -32.65 -10.21
C SER A 150 -2.42 -33.27 -9.33
N GLY A 151 -2.77 -34.36 -8.62
CA GLY A 151 -1.91 -35.02 -7.63
C GLY A 151 -2.30 -34.75 -6.17
N PHE A 152 -3.28 -33.88 -5.92
CA PHE A 152 -3.81 -33.58 -4.59
C PHE A 152 -5.32 -33.86 -4.53
N LYS A 153 -5.87 -34.14 -3.33
CA LYS A 153 -7.31 -34.43 -3.18
C LYS A 153 -8.20 -33.18 -3.14
N THR A 154 -7.61 -31.99 -3.10
CA THR A 154 -8.30 -30.69 -3.01
C THR A 154 -7.55 -29.63 -3.81
N GLY A 155 -8.27 -28.63 -4.31
CA GLY A 155 -7.65 -27.46 -4.96
C GLY A 155 -6.83 -26.63 -3.97
N CYS A 156 -5.88 -25.85 -4.48
CA CYS A 156 -5.13 -24.87 -3.68
C CYS A 156 -5.67 -23.46 -3.96
N ILE A 157 -5.08 -22.44 -3.33
CA ILE A 157 -5.45 -21.03 -3.59
C ILE A 157 -5.31 -20.65 -5.08
N GLY A 158 -4.32 -21.23 -5.76
CA GLY A 158 -4.05 -21.03 -7.18
C GLY A 158 -4.96 -21.81 -8.12
N SER A 159 -5.48 -22.98 -7.72
CA SER A 159 -6.28 -23.86 -8.60
C SER A 159 -7.76 -23.94 -8.27
N GLU A 160 -8.19 -23.53 -7.07
CA GLU A 160 -9.58 -23.64 -6.63
C GLU A 160 -10.52 -22.80 -7.53
N ARG A 161 -11.51 -23.47 -8.13
CA ARG A 161 -12.41 -22.88 -9.12
C ARG A 161 -13.71 -22.39 -8.48
N ASP A 162 -14.18 -23.04 -7.41
CA ASP A 162 -15.35 -22.63 -6.67
C ASP A 162 -15.07 -21.30 -5.92
N PRO A 163 -15.84 -20.22 -6.17
CA PRO A 163 -15.62 -18.93 -5.53
C PRO A 163 -15.75 -18.94 -4.00
N ALA A 164 -16.72 -19.68 -3.46
CA ALA A 164 -16.98 -19.73 -2.02
C ALA A 164 -15.88 -20.52 -1.29
N VAL A 165 -15.47 -21.66 -1.86
CA VAL A 165 -14.35 -22.45 -1.35
C VAL A 165 -13.05 -21.66 -1.44
N HIS A 166 -12.82 -20.96 -2.54
CA HIS A 166 -11.65 -20.09 -2.70
C HIS A 166 -11.64 -18.96 -1.68
N ALA A 167 -12.77 -18.29 -1.42
CA ALA A 167 -12.86 -17.22 -0.43
C ALA A 167 -12.47 -17.71 0.98
N ARG A 168 -12.95 -18.91 1.37
CA ARG A 168 -12.55 -19.57 2.62
C ARG A 168 -11.04 -19.83 2.67
N LYS A 169 -10.48 -20.45 1.62
CA LYS A 169 -9.04 -20.76 1.53
C LYS A 169 -8.19 -19.49 1.57
N LYS A 170 -8.61 -18.42 0.89
CA LYS A 170 -7.95 -17.11 0.90
C LYS A 170 -7.92 -16.53 2.31
N ARG A 171 -9.06 -16.50 3.01
CA ARG A 171 -9.16 -16.03 4.40
C ARG A 171 -8.19 -16.76 5.34
N ASN A 172 -7.89 -18.03 5.07
CA ASN A 172 -6.96 -18.80 5.88
C ASN A 172 -5.49 -18.40 5.71
N LEU A 173 -5.13 -17.80 4.57
CA LEU A 173 -3.77 -17.43 4.19
C LEU A 173 -3.50 -15.93 4.30
N THR A 174 -4.50 -15.06 4.15
CA THR A 174 -4.32 -13.59 4.01
C THR A 174 -3.46 -12.98 5.13
N ALA A 175 -3.59 -13.44 6.37
CA ALA A 175 -2.85 -12.88 7.50
C ALA A 175 -1.33 -13.04 7.36
N ASP A 176 -0.87 -14.17 6.81
CA ASP A 176 0.56 -14.48 6.64
C ASP A 176 1.21 -13.67 5.50
N PHE A 177 0.39 -13.09 4.61
CA PHE A 177 0.83 -12.22 3.51
C PHE A 177 0.58 -10.73 3.80
N SER A 178 0.19 -10.38 5.03
CA SER A 178 -0.01 -8.98 5.42
C SER A 178 1.32 -8.21 5.48
N PRO A 179 1.36 -6.89 5.23
CA PRO A 179 2.59 -6.10 5.34
C PRO A 179 3.29 -6.26 6.69
N LYS A 180 2.52 -6.34 7.79
CA LYS A 180 3.03 -6.59 9.14
C LYS A 180 3.74 -7.96 9.25
N ALA A 181 3.14 -9.01 8.71
CA ALA A 181 3.72 -10.35 8.75
C ALA A 181 5.01 -10.46 7.92
N LEU A 182 5.05 -9.77 6.77
CA LEU A 182 6.22 -9.71 5.90
C LEU A 182 7.36 -8.92 6.55
N ALA A 183 7.08 -7.75 7.14
CA ALA A 183 8.08 -6.95 7.85
C ALA A 183 8.70 -7.72 9.03
N ALA A 184 7.89 -8.47 9.78
CA ALA A 184 8.38 -9.29 10.89
C ALA A 184 9.31 -10.44 10.46
N GLN A 185 9.28 -10.83 9.18
CA GLN A 185 10.07 -11.93 8.61
C GLN A 185 11.17 -11.44 7.67
N GLU A 186 11.37 -10.13 7.58
CA GLU A 186 12.25 -9.53 6.58
C GLU A 186 13.70 -10.01 6.71
N SER A 187 14.21 -10.15 7.93
CA SER A 187 15.59 -10.59 8.21
C SER A 187 15.94 -11.94 7.57
N ILE A 188 14.94 -12.81 7.38
CA ILE A 188 15.09 -14.10 6.68
C ILE A 188 15.40 -13.88 5.20
N VAL A 189 14.62 -13.00 4.56
CA VAL A 189 14.80 -12.63 3.15
C VAL A 189 16.16 -11.96 2.98
N GLN A 190 16.50 -11.01 3.85
CA GLN A 190 17.80 -10.33 3.87
C GLN A 190 18.96 -11.33 3.94
N GLY A 191 18.91 -12.29 4.87
CA GLY A 191 19.96 -13.29 5.01
C GLY A 191 20.14 -14.19 3.78
N CYS A 192 19.07 -14.50 3.04
CA CYS A 192 19.17 -15.23 1.77
C CYS A 192 19.79 -14.37 0.66
N LEU A 193 19.35 -13.11 0.55
CA LEU A 193 19.89 -12.16 -0.41
C LEU A 193 21.36 -11.86 -0.16
N ASP A 194 21.80 -11.75 1.09
CA ASP A 194 23.19 -11.48 1.43
C ASP A 194 24.11 -12.63 1.00
N ARG A 195 23.73 -13.88 1.30
CA ARG A 195 24.48 -15.06 0.81
C ARG A 195 24.56 -15.09 -0.72
N PHE A 196 23.48 -14.71 -1.39
CA PHE A 196 23.41 -14.65 -2.84
C PHE A 196 24.33 -13.56 -3.42
N VAL A 197 24.20 -12.33 -2.94
CA VAL A 197 24.98 -11.18 -3.40
C VAL A 197 26.47 -11.37 -3.12
N ASP A 198 26.84 -12.00 -2.00
CA ASP A 198 28.23 -12.31 -1.67
C ASP A 198 28.91 -13.30 -2.62
N LYS A 199 28.13 -14.15 -3.30
CA LYS A 199 28.65 -15.11 -4.28
C LYS A 199 28.99 -14.48 -5.63
N LEU A 200 28.29 -13.40 -6.03
CA LEU A 200 28.38 -12.83 -7.39
C LEU A 200 29.79 -12.37 -7.78
N GLY A 201 30.48 -11.65 -6.90
CA GLY A 201 31.86 -11.19 -7.14
C GLY A 201 32.86 -12.35 -7.29
N PRO A 202 32.98 -13.24 -6.29
CA PRO A 202 33.86 -14.42 -6.35
C PRO A 202 33.63 -15.30 -7.58
N LEU A 203 32.37 -15.54 -7.96
CA LEU A 203 32.04 -16.37 -9.12
C LEU A 203 32.44 -15.73 -10.44
N THR A 204 32.29 -14.40 -10.56
CA THR A 204 32.76 -13.67 -11.73
C THR A 204 34.27 -13.84 -11.91
N ARG A 205 35.04 -13.74 -10.81
CA ARG A 205 36.50 -13.92 -10.82
C ARG A 205 36.89 -15.35 -11.18
N LYS A 206 36.22 -16.36 -10.61
CA LYS A 206 36.45 -17.79 -10.90
C LYS A 206 36.12 -18.15 -12.36
N GLY A 207 35.11 -17.50 -12.95
CA GLY A 207 34.63 -17.77 -14.30
C GLY A 207 35.51 -17.23 -15.44
N GLY A 208 36.57 -16.46 -15.14
CA GLY A 208 37.53 -15.98 -16.14
C GLY A 208 36.91 -15.10 -17.24
N GLY A 209 35.91 -14.27 -16.89
CA GLY A 209 35.24 -13.36 -17.83
C GLY A 209 34.06 -13.95 -18.59
N LYS A 210 33.67 -15.20 -18.34
CA LYS A 210 32.47 -15.82 -18.97
C LYS A 210 31.12 -15.28 -18.46
N GLY A 211 31.14 -14.50 -17.39
CA GLY A 211 29.93 -14.03 -16.69
C GLY A 211 29.20 -15.14 -15.93
N ILE A 212 28.18 -14.74 -15.17
CA ILE A 212 27.30 -15.59 -14.39
C ILE A 212 25.92 -15.58 -15.06
N ASN A 213 25.28 -16.76 -15.19
CA ASN A 213 23.92 -16.82 -15.71
C ASN A 213 22.93 -16.32 -14.66
N MET A 214 22.48 -15.07 -14.80
CA MET A 214 21.54 -14.47 -13.85
C MET A 214 20.14 -15.07 -13.90
N ALA A 215 19.78 -15.80 -14.96
CA ALA A 215 18.52 -16.55 -14.97
C ALA A 215 18.51 -17.62 -13.88
N ASP A 216 19.50 -18.52 -13.88
CA ASP A 216 19.64 -19.60 -12.90
C ASP A 216 19.84 -19.05 -11.49
N TRP A 217 20.69 -18.02 -11.35
CA TRP A 217 21.05 -17.45 -10.06
C TRP A 217 19.90 -16.73 -9.36
N LEU A 218 19.06 -16.02 -10.11
CA LEU A 218 17.85 -15.39 -9.57
C LEU A 218 16.73 -16.41 -9.30
N GLU A 219 16.65 -17.51 -10.07
CA GLU A 219 15.76 -18.63 -9.76
C GLU A 219 16.17 -19.34 -8.46
N MET A 220 17.47 -19.60 -8.27
CA MET A 220 17.99 -20.23 -7.07
C MET A 220 17.72 -19.41 -5.80
N VAL A 221 17.99 -18.10 -5.81
CA VAL A 221 17.75 -17.26 -4.62
C VAL A 221 16.26 -17.12 -4.31
N ALA A 222 15.41 -16.95 -5.33
CA ALA A 222 13.96 -16.88 -5.14
C ALA A 222 13.41 -18.20 -4.59
N PHE A 223 13.94 -19.34 -5.05
CA PHE A 223 13.59 -20.65 -4.54
C PHE A 223 14.02 -20.86 -3.08
N ASP A 224 15.23 -20.42 -2.71
CA ASP A 224 15.73 -20.50 -1.34
C ASP A 224 14.94 -19.59 -0.38
N ILE A 225 14.68 -18.33 -0.76
CA ILE A 225 13.84 -17.41 0.02
C ILE A 225 12.47 -18.02 0.25
N LEU A 226 11.85 -18.58 -0.79
CA LEU A 226 10.54 -19.21 -0.69
C LEU A 226 10.55 -20.46 0.19
N GLY A 227 11.64 -21.23 0.15
CA GLY A 227 11.87 -22.34 1.08
C GLY A 227 11.79 -21.86 2.52
N GLU A 228 12.56 -20.82 2.83
CA GLU A 228 12.61 -20.21 4.15
C GLU A 228 11.25 -19.62 4.58
N MET A 229 10.55 -18.97 3.65
CA MET A 229 9.28 -18.27 3.93
C MET A 229 8.05 -19.17 3.93
N ALA A 230 8.12 -20.37 3.32
CA ALA A 230 6.99 -21.31 3.30
C ALA A 230 7.20 -22.54 4.19
N PHE A 231 8.44 -22.98 4.40
CA PHE A 231 8.76 -24.23 5.12
C PHE A 231 9.69 -24.04 6.31
N GLY A 232 10.16 -22.81 6.55
CA GLY A 232 11.08 -22.48 7.64
C GLY A 232 12.53 -22.93 7.39
N GLU A 233 12.84 -23.40 6.18
CA GLU A 233 14.21 -23.77 5.76
C GLU A 233 14.39 -23.58 4.24
N GLY A 234 15.54 -23.05 3.83
CA GLY A 234 15.94 -22.93 2.43
C GLY A 234 16.29 -24.29 1.80
N PHE A 235 16.43 -24.31 0.47
CA PHE A 235 16.84 -25.52 -0.26
C PHE A 235 18.36 -25.60 -0.47
N GLY A 236 19.06 -24.51 -0.15
CA GLY A 236 20.51 -24.39 -0.19
C GLY A 236 21.07 -24.33 -1.61
N CYS A 237 20.30 -23.83 -2.57
CA CYS A 237 20.72 -23.73 -3.97
C CYS A 237 21.90 -22.75 -4.12
N VAL A 238 21.79 -21.58 -3.50
CA VAL A 238 22.82 -20.52 -3.54
C VAL A 238 24.12 -20.97 -2.88
N GLU A 239 24.03 -21.71 -1.77
CA GLU A 239 25.20 -22.20 -1.04
C GLU A 239 25.97 -23.26 -1.84
N LYS A 240 25.22 -24.20 -2.43
CA LYS A 240 25.76 -25.32 -3.23
C LYS A 240 26.18 -24.91 -4.65
N GLU A 241 25.78 -23.71 -5.09
CA GLU A 241 26.01 -23.23 -6.45
C GLU A 241 25.36 -24.14 -7.52
N ASP A 242 24.22 -24.76 -7.18
CA ASP A 242 23.55 -25.75 -8.02
C ASP A 242 22.02 -25.75 -7.79
N HIS A 243 21.29 -26.15 -8.83
CA HIS A 243 19.84 -26.27 -8.77
C HIS A 243 19.41 -27.39 -7.82
N HIS A 244 18.40 -27.12 -7.01
CA HIS A 244 17.72 -28.20 -6.30
C HIS A 244 16.90 -29.02 -7.29
N ALA A 245 16.94 -30.36 -7.21
CA ALA A 245 16.22 -31.25 -8.13
C ALA A 245 14.69 -31.00 -8.22
N TRP A 246 14.12 -30.33 -7.21
CA TRP A 246 12.71 -29.90 -7.23
C TRP A 246 12.48 -28.66 -8.10
N LEU A 247 13.43 -27.72 -8.14
CA LEU A 247 13.39 -26.57 -9.03
C LEU A 247 13.40 -27.04 -10.50
N ASP A 248 14.34 -27.91 -10.86
CA ASP A 248 14.41 -28.50 -12.21
C ASP A 248 13.12 -29.25 -12.59
N LEU A 249 12.55 -29.97 -11.63
CA LEU A 249 11.29 -30.69 -11.82
C LEU A 249 10.14 -29.71 -12.13
N ILE A 250 10.11 -28.55 -11.48
CA ILE A 250 9.06 -27.53 -11.68
C ILE A 250 9.24 -26.85 -13.04
N LEU A 251 10.46 -26.43 -13.39
CA LEU A 251 10.75 -25.77 -14.67
C LEU A 251 10.41 -26.67 -15.86
N GLY A 252 10.77 -27.96 -15.77
CA GLY A 252 10.38 -28.98 -16.75
C GLY A 252 8.86 -29.18 -16.86
N HIS A 253 8.14 -29.05 -15.74
CA HIS A 253 6.69 -29.24 -15.70
C HIS A 253 5.90 -28.16 -16.44
N LEU A 254 6.46 -26.95 -16.62
CA LEU A 254 5.79 -25.84 -17.32
C LEU A 254 5.44 -26.19 -18.79
N PHE A 255 6.33 -26.91 -19.47
CA PHE A 255 6.06 -27.42 -20.82
C PHE A 255 4.99 -28.52 -20.80
N GLU A 256 5.07 -29.44 -19.84
CA GLU A 256 4.09 -30.54 -19.69
C GLU A 256 2.67 -30.00 -19.48
N ILE A 257 2.49 -28.94 -18.67
CA ILE A 257 1.19 -28.30 -18.48
C ILE A 257 0.61 -27.82 -19.81
N THR A 258 1.44 -27.24 -20.67
CA THR A 258 1.03 -26.76 -22.00
C THR A 258 0.56 -27.92 -22.90
N VAL A 259 1.29 -29.04 -22.87
CA VAL A 259 0.91 -30.26 -23.59
C VAL A 259 -0.42 -30.81 -23.07
N VAL A 260 -0.59 -30.91 -21.74
CA VAL A 260 -1.81 -31.42 -21.12
C VAL A 260 -3.02 -30.51 -21.40
N ASP A 261 -2.85 -29.18 -21.35
CA ASP A 261 -3.92 -28.23 -21.67
C ASP A 261 -4.36 -28.34 -23.14
N ASN A 262 -3.43 -28.63 -24.05
CA ASN A 262 -3.77 -28.88 -25.44
C ASN A 262 -4.52 -30.21 -25.61
N LEU A 263 -4.01 -31.30 -25.03
CA LEU A 263 -4.60 -32.63 -25.18
C LEU A 263 -5.99 -32.75 -24.57
N ARG A 264 -6.26 -32.11 -23.41
CA ARG A 264 -7.58 -32.17 -22.76
C ARG A 264 -8.71 -31.58 -23.61
N ARG A 265 -8.40 -30.69 -24.56
CA ARG A 265 -9.39 -30.01 -25.41
C ARG A 265 -9.88 -30.89 -26.56
N VAL A 266 -9.23 -32.02 -26.83
CA VAL A 266 -9.63 -32.98 -27.86
C VAL A 266 -10.53 -34.04 -27.23
N GLN A 267 -11.84 -34.02 -27.52
CA GLN A 267 -12.85 -34.87 -26.84
C GLN A 267 -12.51 -36.38 -26.83
N PHE A 268 -12.02 -36.93 -27.94
CA PHE A 268 -11.61 -38.35 -28.01
C PHE A 268 -10.32 -38.63 -27.23
N LEU A 269 -9.31 -37.75 -27.29
CA LEU A 269 -8.07 -37.89 -26.51
C LEU A 269 -8.27 -37.54 -25.04
N ALA A 270 -9.28 -36.77 -24.66
CA ALA A 270 -9.67 -36.59 -23.27
C ALA A 270 -10.30 -37.87 -22.70
N ALA A 271 -11.11 -38.58 -23.51
CA ALA A 271 -11.68 -39.88 -23.13
C ALA A 271 -10.60 -41.00 -23.07
N LEU A 272 -9.72 -41.09 -24.07
CA LEU A 272 -8.61 -42.04 -24.11
C LEU A 272 -7.48 -41.67 -23.14
N GLY A 273 -7.25 -40.37 -22.97
CA GLY A 273 -6.26 -39.78 -22.09
C GLY A 273 -6.58 -39.97 -20.60
N ARG A 274 -7.85 -40.18 -20.21
CA ARG A 274 -8.17 -40.67 -18.86
C ARG A 274 -7.44 -41.98 -18.50
N TRP A 275 -7.02 -42.77 -19.51
CA TRP A 275 -6.22 -43.99 -19.35
C TRP A 275 -4.72 -43.79 -19.68
N LEU A 276 -4.36 -43.02 -20.72
CA LEU A 276 -2.96 -42.85 -21.17
C LEU A 276 -2.21 -41.65 -20.52
N LEU A 277 -2.86 -40.52 -20.26
CA LEU A 277 -2.22 -39.32 -19.69
C LEU A 277 -1.64 -39.56 -18.29
N PRO A 278 -2.27 -40.35 -17.39
CA PRO A 278 -1.65 -40.72 -16.13
C PRO A 278 -0.28 -41.37 -16.35
N TRP A 279 -0.12 -42.33 -17.27
CA TRP A 279 1.19 -42.96 -17.51
C TRP A 279 2.29 -41.95 -17.93
N LEU A 280 1.95 -40.94 -18.74
CA LEU A 280 2.89 -39.93 -19.24
C LEU A 280 3.32 -38.90 -18.18
N THR A 281 2.41 -38.46 -17.30
CA THR A 281 2.69 -37.38 -16.33
C THR A 281 2.75 -37.84 -14.87
N VAL A 282 2.42 -39.11 -14.55
CA VAL A 282 2.42 -39.63 -13.17
C VAL A 282 3.78 -39.53 -12.50
N ARG A 283 4.90 -39.69 -13.23
CA ARG A 283 6.23 -39.63 -12.60
C ARG A 283 6.52 -38.24 -12.02
N VAL A 284 6.30 -37.17 -12.79
CA VAL A 284 6.52 -35.79 -12.36
C VAL A 284 5.50 -35.38 -11.29
N ARG A 285 4.21 -35.65 -11.52
CA ARG A 285 3.14 -35.37 -10.55
C ARG A 285 3.37 -36.11 -9.22
N LYS A 286 3.74 -37.39 -9.26
CA LYS A 286 4.02 -38.18 -8.06
C LYS A 286 5.25 -37.63 -7.33
N LYS A 287 6.34 -37.29 -8.03
CA LYS A 287 7.53 -36.69 -7.41
C LYS A 287 7.23 -35.32 -6.77
N HIS A 288 6.60 -34.41 -7.51
CA HIS A 288 6.24 -33.09 -7.01
C HIS A 288 5.33 -33.21 -5.77
N SER A 289 4.30 -34.04 -5.86
CA SER A 289 3.36 -34.25 -4.76
C SER A 289 3.98 -34.99 -3.55
N MET A 290 4.96 -35.87 -3.78
CA MET A 290 5.75 -36.49 -2.71
C MET A 290 6.63 -35.45 -1.99
N PHE A 291 7.32 -34.57 -2.74
CA PHE A 291 8.11 -33.49 -2.13
C PHE A 291 7.25 -32.53 -1.31
N SER A 292 6.08 -32.12 -1.84
CA SER A 292 5.13 -31.28 -1.09
C SER A 292 4.68 -31.94 0.20
N ARG A 293 4.27 -33.22 0.16
CA ARG A 293 3.84 -33.95 1.37
C ARG A 293 4.98 -34.14 2.37
N ALA A 294 6.19 -34.44 1.90
CA ALA A 294 7.35 -34.57 2.76
C ALA A 294 7.65 -33.27 3.53
N LYS A 295 7.64 -32.12 2.84
CA LYS A 295 7.85 -30.82 3.49
C LYS A 295 6.72 -30.43 4.44
N VAL A 296 5.46 -30.67 4.08
CA VAL A 296 4.32 -30.39 4.97
C VAL A 296 4.41 -31.25 6.23
N LYS A 297 4.72 -32.54 6.09
CA LYS A 297 4.92 -33.43 7.23
C LYS A 297 6.04 -32.94 8.14
N GLN A 298 7.21 -32.62 7.58
CA GLN A 298 8.34 -32.06 8.32
C GLN A 298 7.94 -30.76 9.05
N ARG A 299 7.20 -29.88 8.38
CA ARG A 299 6.75 -28.60 8.94
C ARG A 299 5.73 -28.78 10.08
N LEU A 300 4.86 -29.78 10.00
CA LEU A 300 3.89 -30.13 11.05
C LEU A 300 4.57 -30.78 12.27
N GLU A 301 5.66 -31.51 12.07
CA GLU A 301 6.48 -32.13 13.13
C GLU A 301 7.44 -31.13 13.79
N ALA A 302 7.84 -30.07 13.08
CA ALA A 302 8.75 -29.04 13.57
C ALA A 302 8.12 -28.18 14.67
N LYS A 303 8.75 -28.16 15.86
CA LYS A 303 8.40 -27.27 16.97
C LYS A 303 9.20 -25.97 16.87
N THR A 304 8.75 -25.06 16.02
CA THR A 304 9.39 -23.74 15.83
C THR A 304 8.47 -22.61 16.28
N ALA A 305 9.04 -21.61 16.96
CA ALA A 305 8.34 -20.36 17.28
C ALA A 305 8.37 -19.35 16.10
N ARG A 306 9.11 -19.67 15.03
CA ARG A 306 9.25 -18.86 13.83
C ARG A 306 7.94 -18.79 13.04
N GLN A 307 7.58 -17.59 12.61
CA GLN A 307 6.43 -17.34 11.74
C GLN A 307 6.84 -17.48 10.26
N ASP A 308 5.96 -18.04 9.43
CA ASP A 308 6.12 -18.27 7.99
C ASP A 308 4.73 -18.30 7.30
N PHE A 309 4.69 -18.43 5.97
CA PHE A 309 3.45 -18.44 5.16
C PHE A 309 2.46 -19.55 5.50
N LEU A 310 2.91 -20.58 6.24
CA LEU A 310 2.08 -21.70 6.65
C LEU A 310 1.79 -21.72 8.15
N THR A 311 2.32 -20.79 8.95
CA THR A 311 2.14 -20.83 10.41
C THR A 311 0.68 -20.80 10.83
N ASN A 312 -0.17 -19.96 10.22
CA ASN A 312 -1.59 -19.97 10.52
C ASN A 312 -2.32 -21.21 9.98
N LEU A 313 -1.80 -21.88 8.96
CA LEU A 313 -2.34 -23.15 8.48
C LEU A 313 -1.95 -24.31 9.39
N VAL A 314 -0.72 -24.34 9.93
CA VAL A 314 -0.25 -25.36 10.87
C VAL A 314 -1.17 -25.45 12.09
N SER A 315 -1.49 -24.30 12.71
CA SER A 315 -2.39 -24.26 13.88
C SER A 315 -3.79 -24.77 13.56
N LYS A 316 -4.29 -24.49 12.34
CA LYS A 316 -5.60 -24.96 11.86
C LYS A 316 -5.61 -26.44 11.46
N VAL A 317 -4.50 -26.98 11.00
CA VAL A 317 -4.35 -28.41 10.74
C VAL A 317 -4.31 -29.19 12.05
N HIS A 318 -3.53 -28.71 13.03
CA HIS A 318 -3.48 -29.33 14.37
C HIS A 318 -4.83 -29.31 15.10
N SER A 319 -5.63 -28.26 14.93
CA SER A 319 -6.99 -28.19 15.51
C SER A 319 -8.06 -28.96 14.72
N GLY A 320 -7.71 -29.52 13.55
CA GLY A 320 -8.65 -30.21 12.66
C GLY A 320 -9.55 -29.28 11.85
N ALA A 321 -9.39 -27.95 11.96
CA ALA A 321 -10.18 -26.97 11.21
C ALA A 321 -9.86 -26.95 9.71
N VAL A 322 -8.65 -27.36 9.31
CA VAL A 322 -8.21 -27.49 7.91
C VAL A 322 -7.57 -28.86 7.70
N PRO A 323 -7.90 -29.61 6.63
CA PRO A 323 -7.22 -30.87 6.34
C PRO A 323 -5.75 -30.68 5.96
N GLU A 324 -4.86 -31.58 6.39
CA GLU A 324 -3.44 -31.59 6.00
C GLU A 324 -3.24 -31.59 4.47
N GLU A 325 -4.13 -32.28 3.74
CA GLU A 325 -4.08 -32.33 2.28
C GLU A 325 -4.38 -30.96 1.64
N GLU A 326 -5.16 -30.09 2.31
CA GLU A 326 -5.37 -28.70 1.88
C GLU A 326 -4.10 -27.87 2.06
N MET A 327 -3.43 -27.98 3.20
CA MET A 327 -2.12 -27.35 3.43
C MET A 327 -1.08 -27.84 2.42
N THR A 328 -1.08 -29.13 2.10
CA THR A 328 -0.19 -29.71 1.09
C THR A 328 -0.43 -29.12 -0.31
N ALA A 329 -1.69 -28.98 -0.71
CA ALA A 329 -2.04 -28.35 -1.98
C ALA A 329 -1.59 -26.87 -2.02
N HIS A 330 -1.73 -26.13 -0.90
CA HIS A 330 -1.22 -24.77 -0.78
C HIS A 330 0.30 -24.69 -0.91
N ALA A 331 1.03 -25.53 -0.18
CA ALA A 331 2.49 -25.62 -0.25
C ALA A 331 3.00 -25.86 -1.67
N SER A 332 2.36 -26.76 -2.42
CA SER A 332 2.69 -27.02 -3.83
C SER A 332 2.57 -25.76 -4.69
N THR A 333 1.48 -25.00 -4.56
CA THR A 333 1.30 -23.77 -5.34
C THR A 333 2.26 -22.66 -4.92
N LEU A 334 2.56 -22.51 -3.62
CA LEU A 334 3.45 -21.47 -3.14
C LEU A 334 4.83 -21.60 -3.80
N ILE A 335 5.36 -22.82 -3.89
CA ILE A 335 6.67 -23.10 -4.51
C ILE A 335 6.70 -22.67 -5.98
N ILE A 336 5.68 -23.04 -6.77
CA ILE A 336 5.63 -22.74 -8.20
C ILE A 336 5.40 -21.24 -8.43
N ALA A 337 4.45 -20.65 -7.71
CA ALA A 337 4.03 -19.28 -7.92
C ALA A 337 5.02 -18.25 -7.36
N GLY A 338 5.69 -18.55 -6.26
CA GLY A 338 6.60 -17.63 -5.57
C GLY A 338 7.98 -17.52 -6.21
N GLY A 339 8.57 -18.63 -6.67
CA GLY A 339 9.97 -18.63 -7.13
C GLY A 339 10.13 -18.17 -8.58
N GLU A 340 9.43 -18.81 -9.51
CA GLU A 340 9.64 -18.59 -10.95
C GLU A 340 9.17 -17.20 -11.42
N THR A 341 8.14 -16.64 -10.79
CA THR A 341 7.54 -15.37 -11.22
C THR A 341 8.38 -14.15 -10.83
N THR A 342 8.89 -14.11 -9.60
CA THR A 342 9.78 -13.03 -9.12
C THR A 342 11.13 -13.12 -9.80
N ALA A 343 11.69 -14.33 -9.97
CA ALA A 343 12.89 -14.56 -10.76
C ALA A 343 12.75 -14.03 -12.19
N THR A 344 11.63 -14.34 -12.88
CA THR A 344 11.38 -13.81 -14.24
C THR A 344 11.42 -12.29 -14.30
N CYS A 345 10.80 -11.60 -13.33
CA CYS A 345 10.80 -10.14 -13.27
C CYS A 345 12.21 -9.59 -12.98
N MET A 346 12.93 -10.16 -12.01
CA MET A 346 14.29 -9.71 -11.66
C MET A 346 15.25 -9.90 -12.83
N VAL A 347 15.17 -11.03 -13.56
CA VAL A 347 16.00 -11.27 -14.75
C VAL A 347 15.66 -10.27 -15.86
N ALA A 348 14.37 -9.98 -16.05
CA ALA A 348 13.94 -8.95 -16.99
C ALA A 348 14.50 -7.58 -16.62
N ALA A 349 14.39 -7.17 -15.36
CA ALA A 349 14.95 -5.91 -14.87
C ALA A 349 16.46 -5.84 -15.12
N VAL A 350 17.22 -6.87 -14.72
CA VAL A 350 18.68 -6.93 -14.93
C VAL A 350 19.03 -6.83 -16.42
N TYR A 351 18.39 -7.63 -17.27
CA TYR A 351 18.67 -7.62 -18.71
C TYR A 351 18.37 -6.27 -19.36
N TYR A 352 17.18 -5.69 -19.09
CA TYR A 352 16.78 -4.43 -19.73
C TYR A 352 17.53 -3.22 -19.18
N LEU A 353 17.91 -3.21 -17.89
CA LEU A 353 18.82 -2.20 -17.34
C LEU A 353 20.18 -2.25 -18.05
N LEU A 354 20.76 -3.44 -18.25
CA LEU A 354 22.04 -3.58 -18.95
C LEU A 354 21.97 -3.22 -20.44
N LYS A 355 20.78 -3.29 -21.04
CA LYS A 355 20.51 -2.79 -22.40
C LYS A 355 20.18 -1.30 -22.44
N SER A 356 19.94 -0.67 -21.30
CA SER A 356 19.62 0.76 -21.17
C SER A 356 20.56 1.43 -20.16
N PRO A 357 21.81 1.75 -20.55
CA PRO A 357 22.79 2.38 -19.66
C PRO A 357 22.26 3.62 -18.92
N PRO A 358 21.48 4.54 -19.54
CA PRO A 358 20.92 5.68 -18.81
C PRO A 358 20.00 5.28 -17.66
N ALA A 359 19.16 4.25 -17.85
CA ALA A 359 18.27 3.76 -16.80
C ALA A 359 19.06 3.06 -15.68
N LEU A 360 20.09 2.27 -16.04
CA LEU A 360 20.97 1.65 -15.06
C LEU A 360 21.74 2.68 -14.23
N GLU A 361 22.30 3.71 -14.86
CA GLU A 361 23.01 4.79 -14.16
C GLU A 361 22.10 5.55 -13.21
N LYS A 362 20.89 5.89 -13.65
CA LYS A 362 19.91 6.59 -12.83
C LYS A 362 19.45 5.77 -11.63
N LEU A 363 19.16 4.48 -11.82
CA LEU A 363 18.81 3.57 -10.73
C LEU A 363 19.97 3.37 -9.76
N ALA A 364 21.18 3.13 -10.28
CA ALA A 364 22.37 2.99 -9.45
C ALA A 364 22.63 4.28 -8.65
N SER A 365 22.44 5.45 -9.26
CA SER A 365 22.56 6.74 -8.58
C SER A 365 21.54 6.90 -7.46
N GLU A 366 20.27 6.57 -7.69
CA GLU A 366 19.22 6.62 -6.67
C GLU A 366 19.58 5.73 -5.47
N ILE A 367 19.91 4.46 -5.71
CA ILE A 367 20.27 3.49 -4.67
C ILE A 367 21.51 3.94 -3.90
N ARG A 368 22.58 4.32 -4.61
CA ARG A 368 23.88 4.66 -4.00
C ARG A 368 23.88 6.04 -3.33
N THR A 369 22.92 6.90 -3.66
CA THR A 369 22.71 8.17 -2.94
C THR A 369 21.84 7.97 -1.71
N ARG A 370 20.88 7.03 -1.77
CA ARG A 370 19.99 6.72 -0.65
C ARG A 370 20.68 6.00 0.50
N TYR A 371 21.65 5.13 0.21
CA TYR A 371 22.32 4.30 1.20
C TYR A 371 23.81 4.63 1.27
N THR A 372 24.36 4.65 2.49
CA THR A 372 25.81 4.82 2.68
C THR A 372 26.51 3.50 2.95
N SER A 373 25.80 2.51 3.49
CA SER A 373 26.31 1.16 3.75
C SER A 373 25.37 0.07 3.24
N TYR A 374 25.93 -1.10 2.93
CA TYR A 374 25.16 -2.26 2.45
C TYR A 374 24.14 -2.75 3.49
N SER A 375 24.46 -2.58 4.78
CA SER A 375 23.60 -2.98 5.91
C SER A 375 22.37 -2.10 6.10
N GLU A 376 22.32 -0.89 5.52
CA GLU A 376 21.15 -0.01 5.57
C GLU A 376 20.05 -0.42 4.60
N ILE A 377 20.32 -1.35 3.68
CA ILE A 377 19.35 -1.77 2.66
C ILE A 377 18.39 -2.78 3.25
N ASP A 378 17.28 -2.28 3.77
CA ASP A 378 16.11 -3.04 4.18
C ASP A 378 14.97 -2.96 3.15
N ALA A 379 13.97 -3.80 3.30
CA ALA A 379 12.82 -3.88 2.43
C ALA A 379 11.99 -2.59 2.43
N ASN A 380 11.77 -2.00 3.60
CA ASN A 380 10.91 -0.83 3.73
C ASN A 380 11.51 0.36 2.98
N SER A 381 12.79 0.65 3.23
CA SER A 381 13.53 1.71 2.55
C SER A 381 13.66 1.47 1.05
N ALA A 382 13.89 0.22 0.60
CA ALA A 382 13.99 -0.10 -0.82
C ALA A 382 12.64 0.07 -1.54
N LEU A 383 11.53 -0.20 -0.86
CA LEU A 383 10.18 0.01 -1.40
C LEU A 383 9.87 1.51 -1.61
N GLN A 384 10.52 2.41 -0.88
CA GLN A 384 10.34 3.87 -1.01
C GLN A 384 11.15 4.51 -2.14
N LEU A 385 11.97 3.75 -2.87
CA LEU A 385 12.78 4.26 -3.97
C LEU A 385 11.94 4.42 -5.25
N PRO A 386 11.57 5.65 -5.66
CA PRO A 386 10.59 5.86 -6.74
C PRO A 386 11.08 5.34 -8.09
N TYR A 387 12.35 5.54 -8.45
CA TYR A 387 12.88 5.05 -9.71
C TYR A 387 13.07 3.53 -9.72
N LEU A 388 13.45 2.92 -8.59
CA LEU A 388 13.43 1.46 -8.43
C LEU A 388 12.02 0.89 -8.62
N GLN A 389 10.99 1.49 -8.01
CA GLN A 389 9.61 1.05 -8.23
C GLN A 389 9.20 1.17 -9.70
N ALA A 390 9.61 2.26 -10.36
CA ALA A 390 9.40 2.46 -11.79
C ALA A 390 10.09 1.38 -12.64
N VAL A 391 11.31 0.99 -12.30
CA VAL A 391 12.07 -0.09 -12.97
C VAL A 391 11.37 -1.44 -12.80
N ILE A 392 10.90 -1.76 -11.59
CA ILE A 392 10.17 -3.01 -11.32
C ILE A 392 8.85 -3.04 -12.11
N ASN A 393 8.09 -1.95 -12.09
CA ASN A 393 6.83 -1.85 -12.84
C ASN A 393 7.04 -1.93 -14.35
N GLU A 394 8.12 -1.34 -14.87
CA GLU A 394 8.47 -1.44 -16.29
C GLU A 394 8.91 -2.85 -16.68
N ALA A 395 9.67 -3.53 -15.82
CA ALA A 395 10.04 -4.94 -16.03
C ALA A 395 8.80 -5.85 -16.06
N LEU A 396 7.85 -5.65 -15.12
CA LEU A 396 6.58 -6.36 -15.10
C LEU A 396 5.70 -6.07 -16.33
N ARG A 397 5.77 -4.86 -16.89
CA ARG A 397 5.02 -4.47 -18.10
C ARG A 397 5.60 -5.10 -19.36
N ILE A 398 6.90 -4.95 -19.56
CA ILE A 398 7.60 -5.36 -20.80
C ILE A 398 7.80 -6.88 -20.86
N HIS A 399 7.89 -7.55 -19.71
CA HIS A 399 8.07 -8.99 -19.63
C HIS A 399 7.16 -9.61 -18.55
N PRO A 400 5.83 -9.57 -18.74
CA PRO A 400 4.90 -10.01 -17.71
C PRO A 400 5.04 -11.51 -17.47
N PRO A 401 5.24 -11.98 -16.22
CA PRO A 401 5.36 -13.41 -15.93
C PRO A 401 4.15 -14.23 -16.41
N GLY A 402 2.94 -13.65 -16.34
CA GLY A 402 1.69 -14.21 -16.85
C GLY A 402 1.31 -13.73 -18.25
N SER A 403 2.23 -13.74 -19.21
CA SER A 403 2.08 -13.09 -20.52
C SER A 403 0.87 -13.51 -21.37
N GLN A 404 0.41 -14.75 -21.23
CA GLN A 404 -0.74 -15.25 -21.98
C GLN A 404 -2.08 -14.65 -21.46
N GLY A 405 -2.19 -14.36 -20.17
CA GLY A 405 -3.46 -14.04 -19.49
C GLY A 405 -4.00 -15.19 -18.65
N PHE A 406 -5.13 -14.97 -17.97
CA PHE A 406 -5.69 -15.90 -16.99
C PHE A 406 -7.05 -16.44 -17.44
N PRO A 407 -7.19 -17.70 -17.91
CA PRO A 407 -8.44 -18.20 -18.45
C PRO A 407 -9.62 -18.17 -17.47
N ARG A 408 -10.79 -17.71 -17.92
CA ARG A 408 -12.07 -17.77 -17.19
C ARG A 408 -13.16 -18.36 -18.07
N VAL A 409 -14.23 -18.87 -17.46
CA VAL A 409 -15.41 -19.36 -18.17
C VAL A 409 -16.51 -18.32 -18.07
N SER A 410 -17.06 -17.92 -19.21
CA SER A 410 -18.20 -17.00 -19.27
C SER A 410 -19.47 -17.67 -18.72
N PRO A 411 -20.24 -17.02 -17.83
CA PRO A 411 -21.59 -17.44 -17.45
C PRO A 411 -22.64 -17.11 -18.52
N GLY A 412 -22.27 -16.37 -19.57
CA GLY A 412 -23.20 -15.75 -20.51
C GLY A 412 -23.37 -14.27 -20.18
N CYS A 413 -22.36 -13.46 -20.49
CA CYS A 413 -22.33 -12.04 -20.13
C CYS A 413 -21.65 -11.19 -21.20
N GLU A 414 -21.81 -9.87 -21.07
CA GLU A 414 -21.07 -8.91 -21.88
C GLU A 414 -19.64 -8.71 -21.33
N ILE A 415 -18.66 -8.71 -22.24
CA ILE A 415 -17.26 -8.43 -21.95
C ILE A 415 -16.77 -7.42 -22.98
N ASP A 416 -16.44 -6.21 -22.53
CA ASP A 416 -15.93 -5.12 -23.38
C ASP A 416 -16.82 -4.82 -24.60
N GLY A 417 -18.14 -4.77 -24.40
CA GLY A 417 -19.13 -4.53 -25.45
C GLY A 417 -19.48 -5.74 -26.31
N PHE A 418 -18.92 -6.93 -26.01
CA PHE A 418 -19.22 -8.17 -26.73
C PHE A 418 -20.00 -9.15 -25.86
N TRP A 419 -21.16 -9.59 -26.34
CA TRP A 419 -21.89 -10.68 -25.70
C TRP A 419 -21.15 -12.01 -25.87
N VAL A 420 -20.69 -12.61 -24.78
CA VAL A 420 -19.97 -13.88 -24.77
C VAL A 420 -20.85 -15.01 -24.21
N PRO A 421 -21.21 -16.01 -25.03
CA PRO A 421 -22.05 -17.13 -24.60
C PRO A 421 -21.49 -17.91 -23.40
N LYS A 422 -22.42 -18.49 -22.63
CA LYS A 422 -22.10 -19.36 -21.49
C LYS A 422 -21.21 -20.53 -21.92
N GLY A 423 -20.18 -20.82 -21.14
CA GLY A 423 -19.25 -21.93 -21.36
C GLY A 423 -18.07 -21.61 -22.29
N ALA A 424 -18.03 -20.42 -22.89
CA ALA A 424 -16.84 -19.97 -23.63
C ALA A 424 -15.70 -19.63 -22.67
N GLU A 425 -14.47 -20.01 -23.03
CA GLU A 425 -13.27 -19.62 -22.27
C GLU A 425 -12.75 -18.26 -22.76
N VAL A 426 -12.42 -17.36 -21.83
CA VAL A 426 -12.00 -15.98 -22.11
C VAL A 426 -10.80 -15.58 -21.28
N TYR A 427 -9.95 -14.70 -21.82
CA TYR A 427 -8.87 -14.05 -21.08
C TYR A 427 -8.42 -12.77 -21.77
N THR A 428 -7.83 -11.86 -20.99
CA THR A 428 -7.08 -10.71 -21.52
C THR A 428 -5.64 -11.12 -21.81
N SER A 429 -5.16 -10.91 -23.03
CA SER A 429 -3.75 -11.13 -23.38
C SER A 429 -2.88 -10.04 -22.75
N ALA A 430 -2.22 -10.37 -21.65
CA ALA A 430 -1.36 -9.42 -20.93
C ALA A 430 -0.27 -8.84 -21.85
N TRP A 431 0.43 -9.70 -22.61
CA TRP A 431 1.42 -9.27 -23.59
C TRP A 431 0.86 -8.28 -24.60
N THR A 432 -0.30 -8.58 -25.20
CA THR A 432 -0.88 -7.72 -26.23
C THR A 432 -1.22 -6.35 -25.67
N VAL A 433 -1.89 -6.30 -24.51
CA VAL A 433 -2.36 -5.06 -23.91
C VAL A 433 -1.17 -4.19 -23.45
N THR A 434 -0.11 -4.78 -22.92
CA THR A 434 1.09 -4.02 -22.49
C THR A 434 2.02 -3.63 -23.64
N HIS A 435 1.86 -4.22 -24.82
CA HIS A 435 2.64 -3.93 -26.02
C HIS A 435 1.82 -3.29 -27.15
N ASP A 436 0.62 -2.79 -26.85
CA ASP A 436 -0.17 -2.00 -27.79
C ASP A 436 0.30 -0.54 -27.76
N PRO A 437 0.74 0.05 -28.88
CA PRO A 437 1.09 1.47 -28.97
C PRO A 437 -0.05 2.42 -28.58
N LYS A 438 -1.30 1.96 -28.57
CA LYS A 438 -2.45 2.72 -28.05
C LYS A 438 -2.42 2.90 -26.53
N ASN A 439 -1.80 1.96 -25.82
CA ASN A 439 -1.71 1.98 -24.36
C ASN A 439 -0.35 2.46 -23.87
N PHE A 440 0.73 2.16 -24.60
CA PHE A 440 2.09 2.56 -24.22
C PHE A 440 2.86 3.10 -25.42
N HIS A 441 3.36 4.34 -25.33
CA HIS A 441 4.26 4.92 -26.29
C HIS A 441 5.59 4.16 -26.31
N GLU A 442 6.07 3.84 -27.52
CA GLU A 442 7.26 3.03 -27.75
C GLU A 442 7.28 1.78 -26.85
N PRO A 443 6.28 0.88 -27.00
CA PRO A 443 5.97 -0.14 -26.00
C PRO A 443 7.07 -1.20 -25.85
N MET A 444 7.96 -1.33 -26.84
CA MET A 444 9.09 -2.26 -26.82
C MET A 444 10.34 -1.67 -26.15
N GLU A 445 10.35 -0.37 -25.85
CA GLU A 445 11.48 0.28 -25.19
C GLU A 445 11.31 0.23 -23.67
N PHE A 446 12.41 -0.08 -22.97
CA PHE A 446 12.44 -0.11 -21.51
C PHE A 446 12.60 1.31 -20.97
N LYS A 447 11.49 1.91 -20.52
CA LYS A 447 11.44 3.30 -20.04
C LYS A 447 10.79 3.37 -18.66
N PRO A 448 11.55 3.17 -17.57
CA PRO A 448 11.02 3.36 -16.22
C PRO A 448 10.37 4.74 -16.02
N GLU A 449 10.86 5.79 -16.68
CA GLU A 449 10.35 7.16 -16.63
C GLU A 449 8.83 7.26 -16.82
N ARG A 450 8.21 6.38 -17.62
CA ARG A 450 6.77 6.41 -17.86
C ARG A 450 5.93 6.19 -16.61
N TRP A 451 6.51 5.59 -15.57
CA TRP A 451 5.84 5.36 -14.30
C TRP A 451 5.88 6.58 -13.39
N LEU A 452 6.82 7.50 -13.61
CA LEU A 452 7.03 8.71 -12.81
C LEU A 452 6.52 9.98 -13.50
N ASP A 453 6.59 10.04 -14.83
CA ASP A 453 6.13 11.19 -15.59
C ASP A 453 4.61 11.31 -15.51
N GLN A 454 4.14 12.44 -14.99
CA GLN A 454 2.71 12.76 -14.89
C GLN A 454 2.13 13.24 -16.23
N LYS A 455 2.98 13.59 -17.21
CA LYS A 455 2.57 14.02 -18.55
C LYS A 455 2.51 12.86 -19.54
N THR A 456 2.83 11.64 -19.13
CA THR A 456 2.74 10.47 -20.00
C THR A 456 1.30 10.25 -20.45
N THR A 457 1.12 9.91 -21.73
CA THR A 457 -0.18 9.49 -22.28
C THR A 457 -0.39 7.98 -22.13
N ASP A 458 0.52 7.28 -21.47
CA ASP A 458 0.46 5.83 -21.29
C ASP A 458 -0.66 5.43 -20.32
N VAL A 459 -1.43 4.42 -20.71
CA VAL A 459 -2.53 3.85 -19.93
C VAL A 459 -1.96 2.80 -18.98
N LYS A 460 -1.50 3.22 -17.80
CA LYS A 460 -0.85 2.35 -16.80
C LYS A 460 -1.72 1.16 -16.38
N GLU A 461 -3.05 1.32 -16.40
CA GLU A 461 -4.04 0.28 -16.10
C GLU A 461 -3.99 -0.92 -17.05
N ALA A 462 -3.37 -0.76 -18.23
CA ALA A 462 -3.10 -1.83 -19.18
C ALA A 462 -2.15 -2.90 -18.61
N SER A 463 -1.29 -2.54 -17.65
CA SER A 463 -0.37 -3.44 -16.96
C SER A 463 -0.98 -3.96 -15.66
N GLN A 464 -1.46 -5.21 -15.66
CA GLN A 464 -2.05 -5.88 -14.49
C GLN A 464 -1.32 -7.18 -14.13
N PRO A 465 0.00 -7.14 -13.82
CA PRO A 465 0.81 -8.34 -13.58
C PRO A 465 0.32 -9.17 -12.39
N PHE A 466 -0.39 -8.55 -11.44
CA PHE A 466 -0.94 -9.20 -10.25
C PHE A 466 -2.43 -9.53 -10.34
N SER A 467 -3.08 -9.33 -11.50
CA SER A 467 -4.52 -9.48 -11.72
C SER A 467 -5.39 -8.56 -10.82
N LEU A 468 -6.71 -8.58 -11.03
CA LEU A 468 -7.70 -7.79 -10.28
C LEU A 468 -8.66 -8.67 -9.45
N GLY A 469 -9.48 -8.01 -8.62
CA GLY A 469 -10.65 -8.59 -7.94
C GLY A 469 -10.35 -9.61 -6.84
N TYR A 470 -11.33 -10.46 -6.53
CA TYR A 470 -11.24 -11.47 -5.46
C TYR A 470 -10.06 -12.45 -5.62
N ARG A 471 -9.58 -12.61 -6.86
CA ARG A 471 -8.51 -13.54 -7.24
C ARG A 471 -7.19 -12.84 -7.58
N ALA A 472 -7.04 -11.56 -7.22
CA ALA A 472 -5.76 -10.85 -7.29
C ALA A 472 -4.67 -11.57 -6.47
N CYS A 473 -3.41 -11.43 -6.89
CA CYS A 473 -2.26 -12.11 -6.31
C CYS A 473 -2.14 -11.82 -4.81
N ILE A 474 -2.12 -12.89 -3.99
CA ILE A 474 -1.94 -12.78 -2.54
C ILE A 474 -0.49 -12.43 -2.18
N GLY A 475 0.47 -12.79 -3.02
CA GLY A 475 1.90 -12.55 -2.81
C GLY A 475 2.41 -11.21 -3.33
N ARG A 476 1.54 -10.28 -3.75
CA ARG A 476 1.95 -9.00 -4.37
C ARG A 476 2.97 -8.24 -3.52
N ASN A 477 2.67 -8.02 -2.24
CA ASN A 477 3.54 -7.25 -1.35
C ASN A 477 4.89 -7.94 -1.12
N PHE A 478 4.87 -9.27 -1.00
CA PHE A 478 6.09 -10.07 -0.85
C PHE A 478 6.98 -10.01 -2.10
N ALA A 479 6.38 -10.08 -3.30
CA ALA A 479 7.12 -9.97 -4.55
C ALA A 479 7.82 -8.61 -4.68
N TYR A 480 7.15 -7.49 -4.37
CA TYR A 480 7.80 -6.18 -4.39
C TYR A 480 8.93 -6.08 -3.36
N LEU A 481 8.72 -6.61 -2.15
CA LEU A 481 9.74 -6.65 -1.10
C LEU A 481 11.00 -7.40 -1.57
N GLU A 482 10.82 -8.59 -2.14
CA GLU A 482 11.91 -9.43 -2.64
C GLU A 482 12.67 -8.75 -3.79
N MET A 483 11.95 -8.28 -4.81
CA MET A 483 12.55 -7.66 -6.00
C MET A 483 13.29 -6.35 -5.66
N ALA A 484 12.69 -5.49 -4.84
CA ALA A 484 13.29 -4.21 -4.45
C ALA A 484 14.57 -4.42 -3.63
N SER A 485 14.54 -5.33 -2.65
CA SER A 485 15.70 -5.63 -1.81
C SER A 485 16.84 -6.25 -2.61
N CYS A 486 16.51 -7.22 -3.49
CA CYS A 486 17.50 -7.91 -4.32
C CYS A 486 18.21 -6.95 -5.28
N LEU A 487 17.45 -6.18 -6.07
CA LEU A 487 18.01 -5.23 -7.03
C LEU A 487 18.83 -4.13 -6.34
N SER A 488 18.36 -3.61 -5.21
CA SER A 488 19.08 -2.60 -4.42
C SER A 488 20.45 -3.11 -3.96
N LYS A 489 20.49 -4.31 -3.37
CA LYS A 489 21.74 -4.90 -2.85
C LYS A 489 22.74 -5.22 -3.95
N ILE A 490 22.29 -5.77 -5.09
CA ILE A 490 23.16 -6.03 -6.24
C ILE A 490 23.81 -4.72 -6.72
N LEU A 491 22.99 -3.69 -6.99
CA LEU A 491 23.44 -2.43 -7.59
C LEU A 491 24.22 -1.56 -6.61
N PHE A 492 23.99 -1.71 -5.31
CA PHE A 492 24.80 -1.07 -4.29
C PHE A 492 26.23 -1.63 -4.28
N LYS A 493 26.37 -2.96 -4.26
CA LYS A 493 27.67 -3.64 -4.10
C LYS A 493 28.49 -3.73 -5.38
N TYR A 494 27.84 -3.87 -6.53
CA TYR A 494 28.52 -4.17 -7.79
C TYR A 494 28.14 -3.20 -8.91
N ASP A 495 29.10 -2.97 -9.81
CA ASP A 495 28.81 -2.59 -11.18
C ASP A 495 28.60 -3.87 -12.02
N MET A 496 27.61 -3.85 -12.90
CA MET A 496 27.21 -4.99 -13.73
C MET A 496 27.50 -4.73 -15.20
N GLU A 497 27.91 -5.77 -15.93
CA GLU A 497 28.11 -5.72 -17.37
C GLU A 497 27.54 -6.98 -18.04
N LEU A 498 26.81 -6.82 -19.14
CA LEU A 498 26.26 -7.93 -19.92
C LEU A 498 27.34 -8.52 -20.81
N VAL A 499 27.73 -9.77 -20.59
CA VAL A 499 28.79 -10.45 -21.35
C VAL A 499 28.32 -10.86 -22.75
N ASN A 500 27.06 -11.28 -22.90
CA ASN A 500 26.48 -11.65 -24.18
C ASN A 500 25.74 -10.48 -24.83
N HIS A 501 26.50 -9.46 -25.28
CA HIS A 501 25.96 -8.20 -25.82
C HIS A 501 24.97 -8.35 -26.98
N ASP A 502 25.08 -9.39 -27.82
CA ASP A 502 24.20 -9.61 -28.97
C ASP A 502 22.88 -10.33 -28.62
N LEU A 503 22.68 -10.68 -27.34
CA LEU A 503 21.45 -11.33 -26.89
C LEU A 503 20.23 -10.43 -27.13
N ASN A 504 19.25 -10.94 -27.87
CA ASN A 504 17.86 -10.48 -27.83
C ASN A 504 17.07 -11.46 -26.95
N TRP A 505 16.88 -11.08 -25.69
CA TRP A 505 16.42 -12.02 -24.67
C TRP A 505 14.99 -12.50 -24.89
N GLU A 506 14.04 -11.62 -25.22
CA GLU A 506 12.67 -12.06 -25.54
C GLU A 506 12.65 -12.98 -26.77
N ALA A 507 13.47 -12.69 -27.79
CA ALA A 507 13.56 -13.55 -28.96
C ALA A 507 14.20 -14.91 -28.64
N ALA A 508 15.11 -14.97 -27.67
CA ALA A 508 15.74 -16.21 -27.25
C ALA A 508 14.84 -17.04 -26.32
N SER A 509 14.00 -16.40 -25.51
CA SER A 509 13.06 -17.02 -24.58
C SER A 509 11.84 -17.65 -25.27
N ARG A 510 11.11 -18.51 -24.55
CA ARG A 510 9.86 -19.16 -25.00
C ARG A 510 8.76 -19.02 -23.95
N CYS A 511 7.59 -18.54 -24.35
CA CYS A 511 6.43 -18.45 -23.46
C CYS A 511 5.56 -19.70 -23.65
N TYR A 512 5.67 -20.65 -22.73
CA TYR A 512 4.72 -21.74 -22.56
C TYR A 512 3.61 -21.25 -21.62
N VAL A 513 3.27 -22.04 -20.60
CA VAL A 513 2.41 -21.57 -19.52
C VAL A 513 3.07 -20.44 -18.71
N MET A 514 4.40 -20.41 -18.68
CA MET A 514 5.28 -19.37 -18.15
C MET A 514 6.53 -19.29 -19.05
N TRP A 515 7.42 -18.34 -18.76
CA TRP A 515 8.63 -18.11 -19.54
C TRP A 515 9.69 -19.18 -19.29
N TRP A 516 10.23 -19.73 -20.36
CA TRP A 516 11.53 -20.37 -20.39
C TRP A 516 12.55 -19.34 -20.85
N LYS A 517 13.45 -19.00 -19.94
CA LYS A 517 14.34 -17.83 -20.05
C LYS A 517 15.66 -18.23 -20.69
N ALA A 518 16.14 -17.44 -21.64
CA ALA A 518 17.49 -17.63 -22.16
C ALA A 518 18.54 -17.15 -21.12
N PRO A 519 19.76 -17.71 -21.12
CA PRO A 519 20.81 -17.29 -20.19
C PRO A 519 21.19 -15.81 -20.35
N VAL A 520 21.18 -15.07 -19.25
CA VAL A 520 21.64 -13.67 -19.18
C VAL A 520 23.00 -13.67 -18.48
N MET A 521 24.07 -13.59 -19.25
CA MET A 521 25.43 -13.72 -18.72
C MET A 521 25.92 -12.35 -18.24
N VAL A 522 26.11 -12.19 -16.94
CA VAL A 522 26.50 -10.90 -16.32
C VAL A 522 27.81 -11.04 -15.56
N SER A 523 28.73 -10.11 -15.76
CA SER A 523 29.93 -9.97 -14.92
C SER A 523 29.74 -8.88 -13.88
N PHE A 524 30.21 -9.15 -12.66
CA PHE A 524 30.12 -8.24 -11.53
C PHE A 524 31.50 -7.71 -11.14
N LYS A 525 31.64 -6.39 -11.07
CA LYS A 525 32.83 -5.72 -10.55
C LYS A 525 32.53 -5.13 -9.19
N GLU A 526 33.26 -5.58 -8.18
CA GLU A 526 33.12 -5.11 -6.79
C GLU A 526 33.60 -3.67 -6.68
N ARG A 527 32.79 -2.82 -6.04
CA ARG A 527 33.18 -1.43 -5.77
C ARG A 527 34.03 -1.36 -4.51
N LEU A 528 35.25 -0.85 -4.62
CA LEU A 528 36.06 -0.49 -3.46
C LEU A 528 35.37 0.69 -2.76
N HIS A 529 34.99 0.50 -1.50
CA HIS A 529 34.51 1.57 -0.65
C HIS A 529 35.74 2.42 -0.25
N GLU A 530 36.12 3.38 -1.09
CA GLU A 530 37.09 4.40 -0.68
C GLU A 530 36.36 5.44 0.20
N PRO A 531 36.77 5.62 1.47
CA PRO A 531 36.26 6.71 2.28
C PRO A 531 36.80 8.01 1.69
N GLY A 532 35.90 8.82 1.12
CA GLY A 532 36.07 10.22 0.78
C GLY A 532 37.44 10.69 0.30
N ILE A 533 37.71 10.62 -1.00
CA ILE A 533 38.52 11.58 -1.79
C ILE A 533 38.17 11.29 -3.27
N MET A 534 37.10 11.88 -3.80
CA MET A 534 36.93 12.06 -5.26
C MET A 534 35.80 13.04 -5.58
N MET A 535 35.83 14.22 -4.96
CA MET A 535 35.01 15.37 -5.38
C MET A 535 35.84 16.66 -5.33
N LEU A 536 37.06 16.59 -5.86
CA LEU A 536 38.01 17.72 -5.93
C LEU A 536 38.55 18.01 -7.35
N SER A 537 38.00 17.40 -8.40
CA SER A 537 38.52 17.53 -9.77
C SER A 537 37.61 18.24 -10.78
N ARG A 538 36.51 18.90 -10.36
CA ARG A 538 35.62 19.64 -11.29
C ARG A 538 35.22 21.07 -10.89
N LEU A 539 35.94 21.73 -9.97
CA LEU A 539 35.68 23.13 -9.60
C LEU A 539 36.95 23.99 -9.57
N PHE A 540 37.80 23.85 -10.58
CA PHE A 540 38.87 24.82 -10.88
C PHE A 540 38.70 25.33 -12.31
N SER A 541 37.78 26.29 -12.49
CA SER A 541 37.74 27.23 -13.62
C SER A 541 36.68 28.29 -13.35
N LEU A 542 37.07 29.56 -13.42
CA LEU A 542 36.32 30.80 -13.19
C LEU A 542 36.16 31.25 -11.73
N SER A 543 37.24 31.87 -11.26
CA SER A 543 37.23 32.90 -10.23
C SER A 543 37.09 34.30 -10.85
N LEU A 544 36.68 35.25 -9.99
CA LEU A 544 36.70 36.73 -10.10
C LEU A 544 35.50 37.43 -10.78
N LEU A 545 34.61 38.00 -9.96
CA LEU A 545 34.65 39.43 -9.57
C LEU A 545 33.50 39.75 -8.60
N GLY A 546 33.82 40.36 -7.45
CA GLY A 546 32.81 40.86 -6.52
C GLY A 546 33.29 40.91 -5.07
N SER A 547 34.22 41.82 -4.77
CA SER A 547 34.72 42.10 -3.43
C SER A 547 33.68 42.84 -2.57
N LEU A 548 33.70 42.53 -1.27
CA LEU A 548 33.37 43.39 -0.12
C LEU A 548 31.89 43.79 0.10
N VAL A 549 31.20 43.02 0.97
CA VAL A 549 30.55 43.56 2.18
C VAL A 549 30.62 42.48 3.28
N HIS A 550 31.37 42.73 4.34
CA HIS A 550 31.20 42.00 5.61
C HIS A 550 29.88 42.45 6.23
N ALA A 551 28.82 41.67 6.00
CA ALA A 551 27.63 41.70 6.83
C ALA A 551 27.65 40.42 7.67
N SER A 552 27.91 40.54 8.97
CA SER A 552 27.74 39.47 9.95
C SER A 552 26.31 38.93 9.83
N CYS A 553 26.17 37.78 9.20
CA CYS A 553 24.87 37.18 8.92
C CYS A 553 24.36 36.48 10.20
N PRO A 554 23.18 36.83 10.75
CA PRO A 554 22.63 36.19 11.96
C PRO A 554 22.36 34.69 11.81
N ALA A 555 22.37 34.15 10.58
CA ALA A 555 22.21 32.73 10.29
C ALA A 555 23.37 31.86 10.80
N SER A 556 24.61 32.36 10.82
CA SER A 556 25.77 31.57 11.26
C SER A 556 25.74 31.25 12.77
N ASN A 557 25.11 32.12 13.55
CA ASN A 557 25.07 31.99 15.01
C ASN A 557 24.01 30.97 15.47
N ARG A 558 22.87 30.86 14.76
CA ARG A 558 21.82 29.89 15.08
C ARG A 558 22.24 28.45 14.79
N THR A 559 22.89 28.21 13.66
CA THR A 559 23.43 26.88 13.33
C THR A 559 24.52 26.46 14.33
N ALA A 560 25.38 27.39 14.76
CA ALA A 560 26.39 27.12 15.77
C ALA A 560 25.77 26.73 17.13
N ALA A 561 24.72 27.43 17.56
CA ALA A 561 23.95 27.09 18.76
C ALA A 561 23.30 25.70 18.67
N ALA A 562 22.71 25.36 17.52
CA ALA A 562 22.12 24.03 17.29
C ALA A 562 23.15 22.90 17.34
N ILE A 563 24.33 23.09 16.72
CA ILE A 563 25.43 22.12 16.79
C ILE A 563 25.92 21.96 18.25
N ALA A 564 26.06 23.07 18.98
CA ALA A 564 26.46 23.02 20.39
C ALA A 564 25.45 22.25 21.25
N ALA A 565 24.13 22.47 21.03
CA ALA A 565 23.08 21.72 21.72
C ALA A 565 23.14 20.22 21.39
N CYS A 566 23.24 19.85 20.11
CA CYS A 566 23.34 18.45 19.70
C CYS A 566 24.57 17.74 20.30
N ASN A 567 25.73 18.41 20.36
CA ASN A 567 26.93 17.85 20.99
C ASN A 567 26.75 17.65 22.50
N ALA A 568 26.13 18.62 23.18
CA ALA A 568 25.85 18.51 24.61
C ALA A 568 24.86 17.37 24.90
N LEU A 569 23.82 17.24 24.07
CA LEU A 569 22.86 16.15 24.16
C LEU A 569 23.50 14.79 23.87
N ALA A 570 24.42 14.70 22.89
CA ALA A 570 25.08 13.45 22.54
C ALA A 570 25.88 12.88 23.71
N ALA A 571 26.48 13.76 24.52
CA ALA A 571 27.20 13.37 25.73
C ALA A 571 26.27 12.84 26.84
N SER A 572 25.03 13.33 26.92
CA SER A 572 24.04 12.88 27.92
C SER A 572 23.16 11.71 27.45
N PHE A 573 22.98 11.56 26.15
CA PHE A 573 22.01 10.64 25.54
C PHE A 573 22.63 9.82 24.38
N PRO A 574 23.64 8.96 24.65
CA PRO A 574 24.37 8.26 23.59
C PRO A 574 23.51 7.29 22.77
N THR A 575 22.37 6.83 23.29
CA THR A 575 21.49 5.86 22.64
C THR A 575 20.11 6.41 22.26
N GLN A 576 19.78 7.63 22.69
CA GLN A 576 18.47 8.27 22.45
C GLN A 576 18.58 9.49 21.53
N LEU A 577 19.80 10.00 21.33
CA LEU A 577 20.06 11.07 20.38
C LEU A 577 20.45 10.46 19.02
N TYR A 578 19.69 10.83 18.00
CA TYR A 578 19.93 10.47 16.62
C TYR A 578 20.49 11.68 15.89
N LEU A 579 21.64 11.48 15.24
CA LEU A 579 22.29 12.49 14.41
C LEU A 579 21.90 12.28 12.94
N PRO A 580 22.02 13.31 12.09
CA PRO A 580 21.77 13.18 10.66
C PRO A 580 22.57 12.00 10.08
N ASN A 581 21.95 11.28 9.14
CA ASN A 581 22.46 10.08 8.48
C ASN A 581 22.36 8.75 9.26
N THR A 582 21.69 8.71 10.42
CA THR A 582 21.28 7.42 11.03
C THR A 582 19.86 7.04 10.60
N THR A 583 19.55 5.74 10.55
CA THR A 583 18.19 5.25 10.25
C THR A 583 17.17 5.79 11.24
N ASP A 584 17.47 5.74 12.54
CA ASP A 584 16.58 6.26 13.60
C ASP A 584 16.31 7.76 13.45
N PHE A 585 17.30 8.55 12.98
CA PHE A 585 17.08 9.97 12.67
C PHE A 585 16.09 10.14 11.53
N ILE A 586 16.27 9.39 10.43
CA ILE A 586 15.40 9.46 9.25
C ILE A 586 13.97 9.08 9.63
N ASP A 587 13.78 7.97 10.34
CA ASP A 587 12.47 7.49 10.75
C ASP A 587 11.77 8.51 11.65
N GLN A 588 12.47 9.05 12.64
CA GLN A 588 11.90 10.02 13.57
C GLN A 588 11.63 11.39 12.92
N ALA A 589 12.50 11.84 12.01
CA ALA A 589 12.33 13.11 11.29
C ALA A 589 11.26 13.02 10.20
N ALA A 590 11.07 11.85 9.58
CA ALA A 590 10.04 11.60 8.56
C ALA A 590 8.67 11.22 9.16
N ALA A 591 8.58 10.92 10.45
CA ALA A 591 7.32 10.60 11.15
C ALA A 591 6.41 11.83 11.42
N ILE A 592 6.32 12.73 10.45
CA ILE A 592 5.43 13.90 10.42
C ILE A 592 4.06 13.54 9.81
N TRP A 593 3.10 14.46 9.93
CA TRP A 593 1.74 14.25 9.40
C TRP A 593 1.61 14.55 7.92
N SER A 594 2.20 15.66 7.49
CA SER A 594 2.09 16.21 6.14
C SER A 594 3.47 16.44 5.58
N GLN A 595 3.64 16.17 4.29
CA GLN A 595 4.87 16.45 3.54
C GLN A 595 5.16 17.96 3.44
N THR A 596 4.20 18.86 3.73
CA THR A 596 4.46 20.31 3.88
C THR A 596 5.27 20.63 5.14
N CYS A 597 5.30 19.72 6.11
CA CYS A 597 6.00 19.89 7.37
C CYS A 597 7.39 19.24 7.40
N LEU A 598 7.87 18.67 6.28
CA LEU A 598 9.16 17.96 6.23
C LEU A 598 10.30 18.97 6.27
N ILE A 599 10.89 19.10 7.46
CA ILE A 599 11.99 20.01 7.78
C ILE A 599 13.05 19.18 8.51
N THR A 600 14.33 19.38 8.19
CA THR A 600 15.41 18.54 8.71
C THR A 600 16.10 19.17 9.93
N PRO A 601 15.92 18.63 11.15
CA PRO A 601 16.60 19.12 12.34
C PRO A 601 18.09 18.78 12.34
N ASN A 602 18.86 19.44 13.19
CA ASN A 602 20.28 19.14 13.37
C ASN A 602 20.51 17.83 14.15
N CYS A 603 19.58 17.45 15.01
CA CYS A 603 19.54 16.16 15.69
C CYS A 603 18.12 15.90 16.22
N VAL A 604 17.81 14.63 16.46
CA VAL A 604 16.56 14.20 17.07
C VAL A 604 16.87 13.55 18.42
N LEU A 605 16.23 14.01 19.49
CA LEU A 605 16.23 13.30 20.77
C LEU A 605 14.89 12.56 20.92
N GLU A 606 14.92 11.23 21.03
CA GLU A 606 13.76 10.45 21.44
C GLU A 606 13.70 10.35 22.97
N ALA A 607 12.86 11.17 23.60
CA ALA A 607 12.74 11.21 25.05
C ALA A 607 11.87 10.05 25.57
N GLY A 608 12.40 9.28 26.52
CA GLY A 608 11.70 8.17 27.17
C GLY A 608 11.05 8.52 28.52
N SER A 609 11.42 9.65 29.12
CA SER A 609 10.98 10.06 30.45
C SER A 609 10.91 11.58 30.62
N ALA A 610 10.21 12.04 31.68
CA ALA A 610 10.22 13.46 32.05
C ALA A 610 11.62 13.97 32.44
N SER A 611 12.48 13.09 32.97
CA SER A 611 13.85 13.42 33.31
C SER A 611 14.70 13.68 32.05
N ASP A 612 14.47 12.93 30.98
CA ASP A 612 15.15 13.13 29.70
C ASP A 612 14.76 14.49 29.11
N VAL A 613 13.46 14.81 29.08
CA VAL A 613 12.95 16.11 28.63
C VAL A 613 13.51 17.26 29.48
N ALA A 614 13.55 17.10 30.81
CA ALA A 614 14.12 18.10 31.72
C ALA A 614 15.61 18.36 31.47
N THR A 615 16.39 17.30 31.22
CA THR A 615 17.81 17.40 30.89
C THR A 615 17.99 18.06 29.52
N ALA A 616 17.19 17.67 28.52
CA ALA A 616 17.22 18.25 27.20
C ALA A 616 16.93 19.75 27.21
N VAL A 617 15.87 20.17 27.92
CA VAL A 617 15.52 21.59 28.10
C VAL A 617 16.69 22.38 28.68
N LYS A 618 17.37 21.87 29.71
CA LYS A 618 18.52 22.54 30.31
C LYS A 618 19.69 22.70 29.32
N LEU A 619 20.00 21.66 28.55
CA LEU A 619 21.12 21.66 27.60
C LEU A 619 20.83 22.55 26.39
N ILE A 620 19.63 22.49 25.84
CA ILE A 620 19.17 23.35 24.73
C ILE A 620 19.16 24.81 25.16
N ASN A 621 18.65 25.12 26.36
CA ASN A 621 18.64 26.48 26.91
C ASN A 621 20.06 27.02 27.14
N ALA A 622 20.96 26.19 27.68
CA ALA A 622 22.36 26.58 27.86
C ALA A 622 23.08 26.87 26.54
N ALA A 623 22.73 26.15 25.46
CA ALA A 623 23.28 26.36 24.12
C ALA A 623 22.60 27.51 23.36
N GLY A 624 21.40 27.95 23.76
CA GLY A 624 20.61 28.94 23.04
C GLY A 624 20.12 28.44 21.67
N SER A 625 19.81 27.14 21.56
CA SER A 625 19.34 26.53 20.31
C SER A 625 17.82 26.60 20.18
N GLU A 626 17.33 26.83 18.97
CA GLU A 626 15.93 26.58 18.61
C GLU A 626 15.62 25.07 18.73
N PHE A 627 14.37 24.74 19.04
CA PHE A 627 13.91 23.36 19.16
C PHE A 627 12.42 23.20 18.82
N ALA A 628 12.01 21.99 18.47
CA ALA A 628 10.60 21.61 18.29
C ALA A 628 10.26 20.39 19.15
N VAL A 629 8.99 20.20 19.49
CA VAL A 629 8.50 19.06 20.26
C VAL A 629 7.44 18.33 19.47
N ARG A 630 7.66 17.04 19.17
CA ARG A 630 6.75 16.21 18.39
C ARG A 630 6.09 15.15 19.26
N SER A 631 4.76 15.21 19.34
CA SER A 631 3.88 14.16 19.90
C SER A 631 3.55 13.11 18.82
N GLY A 632 2.33 12.57 18.74
CA GLY A 632 1.91 11.60 17.70
C GLY A 632 1.67 12.19 16.30
N GLY A 633 1.69 13.52 16.16
CA GLY A 633 1.47 14.26 14.89
C GLY A 633 0.04 14.76 14.70
N HIS A 634 -0.39 14.84 13.42
CA HIS A 634 -1.69 15.32 12.91
C HIS A 634 -1.85 16.84 12.67
N MET A 635 -0.81 17.63 12.88
CA MET A 635 -0.85 19.08 12.61
C MET A 635 -0.10 19.42 11.31
N PRO A 636 -0.77 19.90 10.25
CA PRO A 636 -0.13 20.29 8.99
C PRO A 636 0.40 21.74 9.02
N VAL A 637 1.02 22.15 10.13
CA VAL A 637 1.65 23.48 10.29
C VAL A 637 3.17 23.31 10.24
N PRO A 638 3.84 23.82 9.18
CA PRO A 638 5.30 23.77 9.10
C PRO A 638 5.96 24.41 10.32
N GLY A 639 7.00 23.77 10.85
CA GLY A 639 7.73 24.26 12.03
C GLY A 639 7.10 23.89 13.39
N ALA A 640 5.84 23.45 13.45
CA ALA A 640 5.19 23.13 14.72
C ALA A 640 5.68 21.80 15.36
N GLN A 641 6.22 20.90 14.53
CA GLN A 641 6.59 19.53 14.91
C GLN A 641 8.01 19.14 14.46
N SER A 642 8.73 20.05 13.81
CA SER A 642 10.14 19.94 13.42
C SER A 642 10.76 21.34 13.33
N VAL A 643 12.08 21.45 13.23
CA VAL A 643 12.80 22.74 13.27
C VAL A 643 14.05 22.66 12.38
N GLN A 644 14.47 23.78 11.79
CA GLN A 644 15.75 23.88 11.09
C GLN A 644 16.28 25.33 11.09
N PRO A 645 17.49 25.60 11.61
CA PRO A 645 18.35 24.70 12.39
C PRO A 645 17.80 24.51 13.82
N GLY A 646 18.02 23.36 14.44
CA GLY A 646 17.63 23.13 15.83
C GLY A 646 17.54 21.66 16.25
N VAL A 647 17.05 21.44 17.47
CA VAL A 647 16.84 20.10 18.04
C VAL A 647 15.37 19.71 17.94
N MET A 648 15.06 18.53 17.42
CA MET A 648 13.71 17.98 17.52
C MET A 648 13.64 17.02 18.72
N ILE A 649 12.78 17.31 19.69
CA ILE A 649 12.45 16.40 20.78
C ILE A 649 11.25 15.54 20.32
N SER A 650 11.51 14.29 19.99
CA SER A 650 10.48 13.29 19.76
C SER A 650 9.99 12.72 21.09
N MET A 651 8.68 12.77 21.30
CA MET A 651 8.03 12.22 22.49
C MET A 651 7.62 10.75 22.31
N SER A 652 8.00 10.08 21.22
CA SER A 652 7.58 8.70 20.90
C SER A 652 7.93 7.67 21.98
N GLY A 653 9.01 7.90 22.74
CA GLY A 653 9.40 7.08 23.89
C GLY A 653 8.47 7.22 25.11
N LEU A 654 7.74 8.32 25.24
CA LEU A 654 6.73 8.56 26.28
C LEU A 654 5.37 7.99 25.87
N ASN A 655 5.29 6.66 25.83
CA ASN A 655 4.13 5.89 25.37
C ASN A 655 3.38 5.15 26.49
N GLN A 656 3.55 5.59 27.73
CA GLN A 656 2.88 5.02 28.89
C GLN A 656 1.36 5.18 28.81
N ASN A 657 0.62 4.11 29.10
CA ASN A 657 -0.83 4.16 29.20
C ASN A 657 -1.28 3.20 30.29
N THR A 658 -1.35 3.71 31.52
CA THR A 658 -1.60 2.92 32.73
C THR A 658 -2.82 3.45 33.46
N LEU A 659 -3.55 2.57 34.14
CA LEU A 659 -4.68 2.94 34.99
C LEU A 659 -4.22 3.01 36.45
N ASN A 660 -4.80 3.94 37.21
CA ASN A 660 -4.69 3.93 38.67
C ASN A 660 -5.45 2.72 39.27
N THR A 661 -5.29 2.51 40.59
CA THR A 661 -5.77 1.30 41.28
C THR A 661 -7.27 1.03 41.10
N ASP A 662 -8.11 2.07 41.16
CA ASP A 662 -9.57 1.98 40.98
C ASP A 662 -10.01 2.16 39.52
N LYS A 663 -9.05 2.36 38.61
CA LYS A 663 -9.22 2.58 37.17
C LYS A 663 -9.99 3.85 36.80
N SER A 664 -10.22 4.78 37.73
CA SER A 664 -10.90 6.06 37.46
C SER A 664 -10.07 7.04 36.63
N VAL A 665 -8.74 6.86 36.59
CA VAL A 665 -7.81 7.74 35.88
C VAL A 665 -6.83 6.91 35.05
N ALA A 666 -6.65 7.31 33.80
CA ALA A 666 -5.61 6.82 32.90
C ALA A 666 -4.46 7.83 32.80
N SER A 667 -3.26 7.40 33.13
CA SER A 667 -2.02 8.13 32.91
C SER A 667 -1.48 7.81 31.51
N ILE A 668 -1.57 8.79 30.61
CA ILE A 668 -1.30 8.66 29.17
C ILE A 668 -0.07 9.51 28.80
N GLY A 669 0.84 8.90 28.04
CA GLY A 669 2.03 9.55 27.52
C GLY A 669 1.74 10.35 26.23
N PRO A 670 2.38 11.51 26.05
CA PRO A 670 2.21 12.36 24.86
C PRO A 670 2.67 11.70 23.56
N GLY A 671 3.50 10.65 23.58
CA GLY A 671 4.06 10.02 22.38
C GLY A 671 3.07 9.24 21.53
N GLN A 672 1.85 9.03 22.04
CA GLN A 672 0.88 8.12 21.46
C GLN A 672 -0.08 8.81 20.47
N THR A 673 -0.75 7.97 19.67
CA THR A 673 -1.96 8.33 18.92
C THR A 673 -3.22 7.80 19.62
N TRP A 674 -4.39 8.31 19.27
CA TRP A 674 -5.64 7.89 19.94
C TRP A 674 -5.98 6.42 19.74
N ILE A 675 -5.57 5.81 18.62
CA ILE A 675 -5.74 4.36 18.46
C ILE A 675 -4.93 3.56 19.48
N ASP A 676 -3.72 4.00 19.82
CA ASP A 676 -2.87 3.34 20.83
C ASP A 676 -3.52 3.41 22.21
N VAL A 677 -4.15 4.55 22.51
CA VAL A 677 -4.85 4.78 23.77
C VAL A 677 -6.08 3.87 23.88
N TYR A 678 -6.96 3.92 22.88
CA TYR A 678 -8.20 3.17 22.88
C TYR A 678 -7.99 1.65 22.83
N SER A 679 -7.05 1.18 22.00
CA SER A 679 -6.73 -0.24 21.88
C SER A 679 -6.27 -0.88 23.20
N ARG A 680 -5.70 -0.07 24.11
CA ARG A 680 -5.24 -0.55 25.41
C ARG A 680 -6.28 -0.39 26.52
N ILE A 681 -7.10 0.66 26.52
CA ILE A 681 -8.07 0.89 27.60
C ILE A 681 -9.34 0.05 27.39
N ILE A 682 -9.70 -0.28 26.15
CA ILE A 682 -10.91 -1.06 25.82
C ILE A 682 -10.98 -2.42 26.52
N GLN A 683 -9.84 -3.08 26.77
CA GLN A 683 -9.78 -4.38 27.44
C GLN A 683 -10.33 -4.35 28.89
N TYR A 684 -10.46 -3.16 29.48
CA TYR A 684 -11.01 -2.95 30.81
C TYR A 684 -12.49 -2.56 30.80
N GLY A 685 -13.14 -2.52 29.62
CA GLY A 685 -14.51 -2.01 29.46
C GLY A 685 -14.61 -0.50 29.68
N LEU A 686 -13.49 0.21 29.54
CA LEU A 686 -13.36 1.65 29.79
C LEU A 686 -12.94 2.39 28.53
N ALA A 687 -13.09 3.71 28.55
CA ALA A 687 -12.59 4.64 27.57
C ALA A 687 -12.22 5.97 28.23
N VAL A 688 -11.65 6.88 27.43
CA VAL A 688 -11.27 8.23 27.84
C VAL A 688 -11.81 9.26 26.84
N ASN A 689 -11.94 10.50 27.29
CA ASN A 689 -12.44 11.58 26.47
C ASN A 689 -11.34 12.03 25.48
N GLY A 690 -11.30 11.42 24.29
CA GLY A 690 -10.20 11.60 23.34
C GLY A 690 -10.64 11.91 21.90
N GLY A 691 -9.67 11.94 20.98
CA GLY A 691 -9.85 12.34 19.58
C GLY A 691 -10.68 11.35 18.76
N ARG A 692 -11.39 11.88 17.75
CA ARG A 692 -12.27 11.08 16.87
C ARG A 692 -11.53 10.25 15.83
N TYR A 693 -10.36 10.71 15.39
CA TYR A 693 -9.55 10.04 14.38
C TYR A 693 -8.41 9.25 15.03
N PRO A 694 -8.14 8.02 14.55
CA PRO A 694 -7.22 7.09 15.21
C PRO A 694 -5.77 7.58 15.16
N SER A 695 -5.38 8.26 14.07
CA SER A 695 -4.04 8.76 13.79
C SER A 695 -3.68 10.05 14.53
N VAL A 696 -4.64 10.72 15.17
CA VAL A 696 -4.39 12.00 15.87
C VAL A 696 -3.47 11.79 17.07
N GLY A 697 -2.44 12.63 17.19
CA GLY A 697 -1.53 12.61 18.34
C GLY A 697 -2.20 13.09 19.63
N VAL A 698 -1.90 12.43 20.75
CA VAL A 698 -2.50 12.74 22.06
C VAL A 698 -2.12 14.14 22.56
N GLY A 699 -0.82 14.47 22.51
CA GLY A 699 -0.28 15.65 23.16
C GLY A 699 -0.85 16.95 22.62
N GLY A 700 -0.70 17.18 21.31
CA GLY A 700 -1.19 18.40 20.64
C GLY A 700 -2.71 18.56 20.73
N LEU A 701 -3.46 17.44 20.70
CA LEU A 701 -4.91 17.49 20.86
C LEU A 701 -5.30 17.98 22.26
N LEU A 702 -4.73 17.39 23.32
CA LEU A 702 -5.14 17.71 24.69
C LEU A 702 -4.70 19.11 25.14
N VAL A 703 -3.52 19.59 24.72
CA VAL A 703 -3.10 20.97 25.06
C VAL A 703 -3.74 22.04 24.18
N GLY A 704 -4.34 21.66 23.04
CA GLY A 704 -5.09 22.54 22.14
C GLY A 704 -6.60 22.63 22.44
N GLY A 705 -7.10 21.81 23.37
CA GLY A 705 -8.52 21.70 23.72
C GLY A 705 -9.09 20.35 23.31
N GLY A 706 -9.11 20.08 22.00
CA GLY A 706 -9.54 18.80 21.43
C GLY A 706 -11.06 18.64 21.26
N ILE A 707 -11.49 18.18 20.08
CA ILE A 707 -12.85 17.72 19.79
C ILE A 707 -12.94 16.18 19.86
N GLY A 708 -14.01 15.65 20.45
CA GLY A 708 -14.30 14.21 20.47
C GLY A 708 -15.79 13.88 20.40
N PHE A 709 -16.14 12.61 20.49
CA PHE A 709 -17.54 12.18 20.34
C PHE A 709 -18.44 12.55 21.52
N PHE A 710 -17.91 12.59 22.74
CA PHE A 710 -18.67 12.88 23.97
C PHE A 710 -18.63 14.36 24.36
N SER A 711 -18.53 15.27 23.38
CA SER A 711 -18.28 16.66 23.72
C SER A 711 -19.49 17.34 24.37
N SER A 712 -20.71 16.98 23.96
CA SER A 712 -21.95 17.47 24.57
C SER A 712 -22.11 17.09 26.05
N THR A 713 -21.48 16.01 26.51
CA THR A 713 -21.59 15.53 27.90
C THR A 713 -20.32 15.75 28.74
N ARG A 714 -19.16 15.94 28.10
CA ARG A 714 -17.85 15.99 28.78
C ARG A 714 -16.97 17.18 28.38
N GLY A 715 -17.50 18.12 27.60
CA GLY A 715 -16.75 19.30 27.17
C GLY A 715 -15.63 18.98 26.18
N TRP A 716 -14.60 19.82 26.14
CA TRP A 716 -13.41 19.60 25.33
C TRP A 716 -12.59 18.43 25.89
N ARG A 717 -11.68 17.86 25.09
CA ARG A 717 -10.88 16.72 25.59
C ARG A 717 -10.00 17.11 26.78
N CYS A 718 -9.45 18.32 26.75
CA CYS A 718 -8.65 18.90 27.83
C CYS A 718 -9.41 19.02 29.16
N ASP A 719 -10.75 19.08 29.10
CA ASP A 719 -11.60 19.24 30.29
C ASP A 719 -11.69 17.96 31.12
N SER A 720 -11.35 16.80 30.53
CA SER A 720 -11.27 15.52 31.23
C SER A 720 -9.88 15.22 31.80
N VAL A 721 -8.90 16.09 31.59
CA VAL A 721 -7.57 15.95 32.17
C VAL A 721 -7.60 16.51 33.60
N VAL A 722 -7.21 15.70 34.58
CA VAL A 722 -7.19 16.09 36.00
C VAL A 722 -5.80 16.49 36.49
N ALA A 723 -4.75 16.04 35.80
CA ALA A 723 -3.38 16.48 36.07
C ALA A 723 -2.51 16.43 34.82
N TYR A 724 -1.56 17.38 34.75
CA TYR A 724 -0.47 17.37 33.77
C TYR A 724 0.86 17.22 34.51
N GLU A 725 1.70 16.28 34.07
CA GLU A 725 3.13 16.30 34.42
C GLU A 725 3.87 17.16 33.39
N VAL A 726 4.59 18.18 33.86
CA VAL A 726 5.10 19.25 33.02
C VAL A 726 6.57 19.52 33.34
N VAL A 727 7.38 19.65 32.30
CA VAL A 727 8.76 20.14 32.38
C VAL A 727 8.78 21.64 32.09
N LEU A 728 9.18 22.43 33.08
CA LEU A 728 9.29 23.89 32.98
C LEU A 728 10.61 24.32 32.31
N ALA A 729 10.74 25.61 31.98
CA ALA A 729 11.92 26.18 31.29
C ALA A 729 13.24 26.04 32.07
N ASN A 730 13.16 25.88 33.40
CA ASN A 730 14.31 25.60 34.27
C ASN A 730 14.63 24.10 34.40
N GLY A 731 13.85 23.24 33.73
CA GLY A 731 13.93 21.79 33.78
C GLY A 731 13.46 21.18 35.11
N HIS A 732 12.64 21.87 35.89
CA HIS A 732 11.88 21.24 36.98
C HIS A 732 10.68 20.48 36.41
N VAL A 733 10.47 19.26 36.91
CA VAL A 733 9.26 18.48 36.65
C VAL A 733 8.23 18.82 37.73
N VAL A 734 7.05 19.25 37.32
CA VAL A 734 5.95 19.63 38.23
C VAL A 734 4.67 18.91 37.83
N THR A 735 3.78 18.73 38.80
CA THR A 735 2.41 18.26 38.52
C THR A 735 1.46 19.45 38.66
N ALA A 736 0.76 19.79 37.58
CA ALA A 736 -0.25 20.83 37.56
C ALA A 736 -1.65 20.19 37.67
N THR A 737 -2.40 20.59 38.70
CA THR A 737 -3.78 20.16 39.00
C THR A 737 -4.69 21.37 39.13
N ALA A 738 -6.01 21.19 39.25
CA ALA A 738 -6.94 22.30 39.45
C ALA A 738 -6.69 23.07 40.76
N GLU A 739 -6.12 22.41 41.77
CA GLU A 739 -5.73 23.00 43.05
C GLU A 739 -4.19 23.12 43.19
N GLY A 740 -3.75 23.96 44.14
CA GLY A 740 -2.34 24.10 44.52
C GLY A 740 -1.56 25.18 43.74
N ASP A 741 -0.23 25.16 43.90
CA ASP A 741 0.67 26.23 43.43
C ASP A 741 0.77 26.36 41.90
N TYR A 742 0.33 25.33 41.17
CA TYR A 742 0.35 25.24 39.70
C TYR A 742 -1.07 25.23 39.09
N ALA A 743 -2.09 25.66 39.83
CA ALA A 743 -3.47 25.70 39.35
C ALA A 743 -3.68 26.60 38.11
N ASP A 744 -2.93 27.71 38.04
CA ASP A 744 -2.93 28.59 36.88
C ASP A 744 -2.22 27.99 35.67
N LEU A 745 -1.17 27.19 35.86
CA LEU A 745 -0.54 26.39 34.80
C LEU A 745 -1.49 25.31 34.28
N PHE A 746 -2.20 24.62 35.17
CA PHE A 746 -3.22 23.63 34.81
C PHE A 746 -4.31 24.24 33.93
N TRP A 747 -4.83 25.42 34.31
CA TRP A 747 -5.76 26.17 33.47
C TRP A 747 -5.13 26.55 32.12
N ALA A 748 -3.89 27.04 32.09
CA ALA A 748 -3.22 27.47 30.88
C ALA A 748 -2.96 26.33 29.88
N LEU A 749 -2.68 25.11 30.34
CA LEU A 749 -2.47 23.95 29.47
C LEU A 749 -3.77 23.42 28.84
N ARG A 750 -4.95 23.81 29.34
CA ARG A 750 -6.25 23.47 28.75
C ARG A 750 -6.59 24.44 27.62
N GLY A 751 -5.90 24.30 26.48
CA GLY A 751 -6.13 25.08 25.27
C GLY A 751 -5.14 26.23 25.04
N GLY A 752 -4.16 26.44 25.92
CA GLY A 752 -3.07 27.40 25.76
C GLY A 752 -1.78 26.82 25.18
N HIS A 753 -1.78 25.56 24.74
CA HIS A 753 -0.64 24.88 24.12
C HIS A 753 0.64 24.83 25.02
N ASN A 754 1.79 24.51 24.45
CA ASN A 754 3.06 24.26 25.17
C ASN A 754 3.92 25.52 25.45
N HIS A 755 3.31 26.71 25.55
CA HIS A 755 4.04 27.96 25.80
C HIS A 755 4.64 28.10 27.21
N PHE A 756 4.23 27.24 28.14
CA PHE A 756 4.56 27.34 29.57
C PHE A 756 5.45 26.18 30.05
N GLY A 757 5.56 25.12 29.25
CA GLY A 757 6.22 23.87 29.61
C GLY A 757 5.90 22.75 28.62
N ILE A 758 6.69 21.68 28.68
CA ILE A 758 6.49 20.47 27.88
C ILE A 758 5.74 19.45 28.74
N VAL A 759 4.56 19.03 28.31
CA VAL A 759 3.78 18.00 29.01
C VAL A 759 4.36 16.61 28.71
N THR A 760 4.66 15.83 29.76
CA THR A 760 5.24 14.47 29.67
C THR A 760 4.26 13.38 30.10
N ARG A 761 3.14 13.73 30.73
CA ARG A 761 2.05 12.83 31.09
C ARG A 761 0.73 13.59 31.22
N PHE A 762 -0.36 12.98 30.76
CA PHE A 762 -1.73 13.42 30.96
C PHE A 762 -2.45 12.41 31.86
N ASP A 763 -3.00 12.85 32.98
CA ASP A 763 -3.87 12.02 33.81
C ASP A 763 -5.32 12.36 33.45
N VAL A 764 -6.03 11.42 32.82
CA VAL A 764 -7.34 11.64 32.19
C VAL A 764 -8.40 10.76 32.84
N LEU A 765 -9.59 11.33 33.10
CA LEU A 765 -10.72 10.58 33.61
C LEU A 765 -11.16 9.48 32.64
N THR A 766 -11.41 8.29 33.19
CA THR A 766 -11.98 7.17 32.44
C THR A 766 -13.49 7.10 32.65
N PHE A 767 -14.18 6.40 31.75
CA PHE A 767 -15.60 6.08 31.87
C PHE A 767 -15.93 4.79 31.13
N PRO A 768 -17.06 4.12 31.45
CA PRO A 768 -17.46 2.89 30.76
C PRO A 768 -17.58 3.06 29.25
N ALA A 769 -17.01 2.13 28.50
CA ALA A 769 -17.08 2.12 27.04
C ALA A 769 -18.31 1.31 26.58
N GLY A 770 -19.46 1.97 26.58
CA GLY A 770 -20.73 1.36 26.12
C GLY A 770 -20.84 1.22 24.59
N PRO A 771 -21.90 0.56 24.12
CA PRO A 771 -22.18 0.41 22.71
C PRO A 771 -22.46 1.76 22.05
N ALA A 772 -22.25 1.82 20.74
CA ALA A 772 -22.60 3.00 19.95
C ALA A 772 -22.96 2.59 18.51
N PHE A 773 -24.00 3.21 17.98
CA PHE A 773 -24.28 3.22 16.56
C PHE A 773 -23.34 4.17 15.84
N ALA A 774 -22.83 3.76 14.67
CA ALA A 774 -22.31 4.70 13.71
C ALA A 774 -22.62 4.31 12.27
N ARG A 775 -22.74 5.34 11.43
CA ARG A 775 -22.96 5.24 9.99
C ARG A 775 -22.18 6.33 9.28
N THR A 776 -21.53 5.97 8.18
CA THR A 776 -20.98 6.94 7.24
C THR A 776 -21.72 6.82 5.92
N ILE A 777 -22.26 7.93 5.46
CA ILE A 777 -22.96 8.03 4.19
C ILE A 777 -22.46 9.27 3.44
N ALA A 778 -22.17 9.08 2.16
CA ALA A 778 -21.73 10.09 1.22
C ALA A 778 -22.61 10.04 -0.03
N TRP A 779 -23.10 11.19 -0.45
CA TRP A 779 -23.92 11.35 -1.65
C TRP A 779 -23.15 12.11 -2.72
N ASN A 780 -23.27 11.66 -3.97
CA ASN A 780 -22.74 12.37 -5.13
C ASN A 780 -23.63 13.58 -5.42
N ALA A 781 -23.20 14.74 -4.93
CA ALA A 781 -23.90 15.99 -5.12
C ALA A 781 -23.84 16.51 -6.57
N SER A 782 -22.91 16.03 -7.40
CA SER A 782 -22.87 16.34 -8.84
C SER A 782 -23.92 15.56 -9.65
N ALA A 783 -24.26 14.35 -9.21
CA ALA A 783 -25.12 13.44 -9.97
C ALA A 783 -26.61 13.50 -9.58
N GLY A 784 -26.94 14.02 -8.39
CA GLY A 784 -28.32 14.14 -7.91
C GLY A 784 -28.78 15.58 -7.79
N ALA A 785 -29.76 15.98 -8.61
CA ALA A 785 -30.40 17.29 -8.49
C ALA A 785 -31.05 17.43 -7.10
N GLY A 786 -30.70 18.49 -6.36
CA GLY A 786 -31.27 18.78 -5.03
C GLY A 786 -30.66 17.99 -3.86
N VAL A 787 -29.65 17.14 -4.09
CA VAL A 787 -28.99 16.36 -3.00
C VAL A 787 -28.28 17.29 -2.01
N SER A 788 -27.52 18.28 -2.51
CA SER A 788 -26.87 19.26 -1.64
C SER A 788 -27.90 20.06 -0.83
N ASP A 789 -28.99 20.49 -1.46
CA ASP A 789 -30.04 21.26 -0.78
C ASP A 789 -30.68 20.40 0.33
N ALA A 790 -31.04 19.15 0.04
CA ALA A 790 -31.58 18.22 1.03
C ALA A 790 -30.59 17.93 2.17
N PHE A 791 -29.29 17.86 1.88
CA PHE A 791 -28.26 17.73 2.91
C PHE A 791 -28.19 18.96 3.83
N PHE A 792 -28.24 20.17 3.27
CA PHE A 792 -28.22 21.39 4.07
C PHE A 792 -29.53 21.62 4.83
N ASP A 793 -30.68 21.21 4.29
CA ASP A 793 -31.95 21.19 5.01
C ASP A 793 -31.90 20.21 6.20
N ALA A 794 -31.31 19.03 6.00
CA ALA A 794 -31.09 18.07 7.09
C ALA A 794 -30.12 18.61 8.16
N LEU A 795 -29.06 19.32 7.74
CA LEU A 795 -28.12 19.98 8.65
C LEU A 795 -28.77 21.12 9.42
N ASP A 796 -29.61 21.94 8.78
CA ASP A 796 -30.36 23.01 9.45
C ASP A 796 -31.32 22.42 10.49
N ALA A 797 -32.07 21.38 10.12
CA ALA A 797 -32.95 20.69 11.06
C ALA A 797 -32.19 20.04 12.23
N TYR A 798 -30.97 19.54 12.01
CA TYR A 798 -30.11 19.03 13.07
C TYR A 798 -29.68 20.15 14.03
N MET A 799 -29.36 21.34 13.49
CA MET A 799 -28.87 22.50 14.25
C MET A 799 -29.97 23.34 14.91
N ALA A 800 -31.22 23.17 14.50
CA ALA A 800 -32.36 23.90 15.04
C ALA A 800 -32.56 23.61 16.54
N PRO A 801 -33.12 24.56 17.32
CA PRO A 801 -33.47 24.30 18.73
C PRO A 801 -34.39 23.08 18.88
N GLY A 802 -34.02 22.15 19.76
CA GLY A 802 -34.71 20.87 19.94
C GLY A 802 -34.37 19.81 18.88
N GLY A 803 -33.49 20.11 17.93
CA GLY A 803 -32.94 19.19 16.95
C GLY A 803 -31.84 18.30 17.51
N GLY A 804 -31.16 17.56 16.64
CA GLY A 804 -30.12 16.59 17.02
C GLY A 804 -28.89 17.21 17.69
N VAL A 805 -28.63 18.52 17.53
CA VAL A 805 -27.53 19.21 18.21
C VAL A 805 -27.72 19.35 19.73
N ASP A 806 -28.97 19.29 20.19
CA ASP A 806 -29.34 19.35 21.61
C ASP A 806 -29.39 17.96 22.26
N ASP A 807 -29.31 16.89 21.48
CA ASP A 807 -29.22 15.52 21.99
C ASP A 807 -27.79 15.24 22.49
N PRO A 808 -27.59 15.01 23.81
CA PRO A 808 -26.27 14.84 24.39
C PRO A 808 -25.62 13.50 24.04
N ASP A 809 -26.40 12.53 23.56
CA ASP A 809 -25.95 11.17 23.28
C ASP A 809 -25.64 10.94 21.79
N VAL A 810 -25.59 12.01 20.99
CA VAL A 810 -25.22 11.94 19.57
C VAL A 810 -24.09 12.89 19.21
N ALA A 811 -23.39 12.54 18.12
CA ALA A 811 -22.41 13.40 17.47
C ALA A 811 -22.47 13.20 15.96
N ILE A 812 -22.14 14.26 15.22
CA ILE A 812 -22.10 14.22 13.76
C ILE A 812 -20.84 14.91 13.22
N ILE A 813 -20.39 14.47 12.06
CA ILE A 813 -19.35 15.12 11.27
C ILE A 813 -19.91 15.35 9.85
N PRO A 814 -20.62 16.47 9.63
CA PRO A 814 -21.09 16.88 8.32
C PRO A 814 -19.92 17.49 7.55
N THR A 815 -19.68 16.99 6.34
CA THR A 815 -18.57 17.40 5.50
C THR A 815 -19.04 17.57 4.07
N VAL A 816 -18.52 18.58 3.41
CA VAL A 816 -18.62 18.75 1.97
C VAL A 816 -17.23 18.56 1.39
N ALA A 817 -17.08 17.77 0.33
CA ALA A 817 -15.80 17.50 -0.31
C ALA A 817 -15.86 17.76 -1.82
N PHE A 818 -14.76 18.26 -2.38
CA PHE A 818 -14.59 18.50 -3.80
C PHE A 818 -13.20 18.08 -4.28
N ALA A 819 -13.16 17.26 -5.32
CA ALA A 819 -11.94 16.78 -5.97
C ALA A 819 -12.07 16.95 -7.50
N PRO A 820 -11.46 17.99 -8.10
CA PRO A 820 -11.65 18.31 -9.51
C PRO A 820 -11.19 17.22 -10.47
N GLY A 821 -10.08 16.51 -10.19
CA GLY A 821 -9.60 15.43 -11.07
C GLY A 821 -10.45 14.17 -11.08
N LEU A 822 -11.37 14.04 -10.11
CA LEU A 822 -12.37 12.96 -10.06
C LEU A 822 -13.75 13.43 -10.52
N ASP A 823 -13.90 14.71 -10.88
CA ASP A 823 -15.19 15.38 -11.11
C ASP A 823 -16.18 15.06 -9.99
N LEU A 824 -15.69 15.10 -8.75
CA LEU A 824 -16.38 14.60 -7.59
C LEU A 824 -16.68 15.74 -6.62
N TYR A 825 -17.97 16.04 -6.48
CA TYR A 825 -18.53 16.87 -5.42
C TYR A 825 -19.44 15.99 -4.56
N GLU A 826 -19.13 15.89 -3.28
CA GLU A 826 -19.83 15.03 -2.32
C GLU A 826 -20.25 15.79 -1.08
N VAL A 827 -21.39 15.36 -0.53
CA VAL A 827 -21.81 15.70 0.81
C VAL A 827 -21.79 14.43 1.66
N ILE A 828 -21.22 14.51 2.85
CA ILE A 828 -20.85 13.35 3.67
C ILE A 828 -21.33 13.60 5.10
N THR A 829 -21.90 12.58 5.73
CA THR A 829 -22.10 12.58 7.19
C THR A 829 -21.49 11.34 7.81
N ALA A 830 -20.67 11.52 8.83
CA ALA A 830 -20.42 10.50 9.83
C ALA A 830 -21.34 10.74 11.04
N GLN A 831 -22.23 9.79 11.31
CA GLN A 831 -23.26 9.85 12.33
C GLN A 831 -22.89 8.91 13.48
N ILE A 832 -23.00 9.37 14.71
CA ILE A 832 -22.65 8.61 15.92
C ILE A 832 -23.77 8.79 16.95
N ALA A 833 -24.32 7.71 17.47
CA ALA A 833 -25.21 7.74 18.63
C ALA A 833 -24.76 6.72 19.67
N PHE A 834 -24.68 7.13 20.93
CA PHE A 834 -24.33 6.25 22.03
C PHE A 834 -25.53 5.42 22.46
N GLY A 835 -25.29 4.14 22.72
CA GLY A 835 -26.33 3.16 22.98
C GLY A 835 -26.49 2.16 21.84
N THR A 836 -27.64 1.48 21.84
CA THR A 836 -27.94 0.36 20.95
C THR A 836 -29.00 0.67 19.91
N ASP A 837 -29.49 1.92 19.84
CA ASP A 837 -30.48 2.32 18.85
C ASP A 837 -29.84 2.34 17.45
N PRO A 838 -30.26 1.46 16.53
CA PRO A 838 -29.71 1.42 15.17
C PRO A 838 -30.28 2.49 14.25
N ALA A 839 -31.27 3.27 14.69
CA ALA A 839 -31.90 4.33 13.89
C ALA A 839 -32.22 5.58 14.74
N PRO A 840 -31.19 6.28 15.25
CA PRO A 840 -31.39 7.43 16.12
C PRO A 840 -32.20 8.54 15.44
N ALA A 841 -33.23 9.03 16.12
CA ALA A 841 -34.13 10.07 15.59
C ALA A 841 -33.39 11.35 15.19
N ALA A 842 -32.29 11.68 15.86
CA ALA A 842 -31.43 12.82 15.54
C ALA A 842 -30.90 12.83 14.10
N PHE A 843 -30.82 11.66 13.43
CA PHE A 843 -30.29 11.52 12.07
C PHE A 843 -31.36 11.23 11.01
N GLU A 844 -32.64 11.22 11.37
CA GLU A 844 -33.75 10.83 10.49
C GLU A 844 -33.80 11.66 9.19
N ASN A 845 -33.50 12.96 9.25
CA ASN A 845 -33.52 13.82 8.07
C ASN A 845 -32.38 13.50 7.09
N PHE A 846 -31.22 13.08 7.59
CA PHE A 846 -30.11 12.65 6.74
C PHE A 846 -30.40 11.30 6.07
N THR A 847 -31.04 10.36 6.78
CA THR A 847 -31.34 9.03 6.21
C THR A 847 -32.45 9.05 5.16
N LYS A 848 -33.23 10.14 5.08
CA LYS A 848 -34.29 10.37 4.09
C LYS A 848 -33.79 11.02 2.80
N ILE A 849 -32.54 11.45 2.72
CA ILE A 849 -31.99 12.08 1.50
C ILE A 849 -31.98 11.05 0.37
N ASP A 850 -32.82 11.27 -0.63
CA ASP A 850 -32.89 10.47 -1.84
C ASP A 850 -31.85 10.98 -2.85
N GLY A 851 -30.93 10.13 -3.26
CA GLY A 851 -29.85 10.51 -4.17
C GLY A 851 -28.81 9.41 -4.35
N PRO A 852 -28.00 9.49 -5.42
CA PRO A 852 -26.93 8.54 -5.66
C PRO A 852 -25.89 8.60 -4.56
N THR A 853 -25.71 7.52 -3.81
CA THR A 853 -24.64 7.41 -2.81
C THR A 853 -23.35 6.94 -3.45
N THR A 854 -22.23 7.52 -3.02
CA THR A 854 -20.88 7.06 -3.36
C THR A 854 -20.30 6.15 -2.28
N LEU A 855 -20.76 6.35 -1.05
CA LEU A 855 -20.48 5.50 0.10
C LEU A 855 -21.73 5.43 0.97
N ASP A 856 -22.11 4.23 1.38
CA ASP A 856 -23.02 4.02 2.51
C ASP A 856 -22.60 2.72 3.18
N ASP A 857 -22.11 2.82 4.42
CA ASP A 857 -21.69 1.64 5.18
C ASP A 857 -22.86 0.87 5.81
N GLY A 858 -24.09 1.33 5.59
CA GLY A 858 -25.33 0.71 6.06
C GLY A 858 -25.64 0.95 7.53
N GLY A 859 -24.73 1.59 8.28
CA GLY A 859 -24.84 1.81 9.71
C GLY A 859 -24.72 0.51 10.54
N LYS A 860 -24.06 0.58 11.68
CA LYS A 860 -23.96 -0.56 12.60
C LYS A 860 -23.79 -0.13 14.04
N VAL A 861 -24.31 -0.96 14.94
CA VAL A 861 -24.06 -0.85 16.38
C VAL A 861 -22.77 -1.63 16.69
N PHE A 862 -21.82 -0.94 17.31
CA PHE A 862 -20.60 -1.51 17.86
C PHE A 862 -20.78 -1.76 19.34
N ASP A 863 -20.21 -2.85 19.86
CA ASP A 863 -20.24 -3.17 21.30
C ASP A 863 -19.48 -2.13 22.15
N SER A 864 -18.59 -1.35 21.53
CA SER A 864 -17.88 -0.26 22.18
C SER A 864 -17.65 0.88 21.21
N TRP A 865 -17.93 2.11 21.65
CA TRP A 865 -17.65 3.32 20.87
C TRP A 865 -16.16 3.50 20.53
N THR A 866 -15.25 2.87 21.27
CA THR A 866 -13.81 2.96 21.01
C THR A 866 -13.38 2.31 19.69
N TRP A 867 -14.27 1.55 19.05
CA TRP A 867 -14.11 1.08 17.67
C TRP A 867 -14.46 2.14 16.61
N LEU A 868 -15.18 3.20 16.97
CA LEU A 868 -15.64 4.22 16.02
C LEU A 868 -14.50 4.98 15.33
N PRO A 869 -13.40 5.37 15.99
CA PRO A 869 -12.26 5.95 15.28
C PRO A 869 -11.76 5.09 14.12
N LEU A 870 -11.77 3.76 14.27
CA LEU A 870 -11.37 2.86 13.19
C LEU A 870 -12.38 2.85 12.03
N ALA A 871 -13.67 3.04 12.33
CA ALA A 871 -14.71 3.15 11.31
C ALA A 871 -14.59 4.46 10.51
N LEU A 872 -14.09 5.53 11.14
CA LEU A 872 -13.91 6.85 10.51
C LEU A 872 -12.56 7.04 9.81
N ASN A 873 -11.72 6.02 9.73
CA ASN A 873 -10.35 6.10 9.19
C ASN A 873 -10.27 6.16 7.65
N GLY A 874 -11.18 6.90 7.00
CA GLY A 874 -11.18 7.09 5.56
C GLY A 874 -9.91 7.79 5.07
N THR A 875 -9.19 7.14 4.15
CA THR A 875 -8.19 7.69 3.20
C THR A 875 -7.04 8.57 3.70
N SER A 876 -6.76 8.69 5.00
CA SER A 876 -5.61 9.49 5.47
C SER A 876 -4.28 8.73 5.40
N SER A 877 -3.34 9.26 4.61
CA SER A 877 -1.94 8.79 4.53
C SER A 877 -0.98 9.91 4.92
N ARG A 878 0.17 9.59 5.52
CA ARG A 878 1.24 10.57 5.82
C ARG A 878 2.08 10.98 4.59
N ASP A 879 1.72 10.44 3.42
CA ASP A 879 2.42 10.60 2.15
C ASP A 879 1.87 11.78 1.31
N THR A 880 0.89 12.51 1.85
CA THR A 880 0.29 13.67 1.18
C THR A 880 0.76 14.99 1.76
N ARG A 881 0.50 16.05 1.00
CA ARG A 881 0.63 17.44 1.40
C ARG A 881 -0.74 17.88 1.89
N ASP A 882 -0.81 18.45 3.09
CA ASP A 882 -2.06 18.82 3.74
C ASP A 882 -2.00 20.26 4.30
N PHE A 883 -3.16 20.88 4.45
CA PHE A 883 -3.37 22.09 5.26
C PHE A 883 -4.70 22.03 6.02
N PHE A 884 -4.79 22.79 7.13
CA PHE A 884 -6.04 23.09 7.84
C PHE A 884 -6.21 24.60 8.00
N TRP A 885 -7.43 25.13 7.86
CA TRP A 885 -7.80 26.51 8.16
C TRP A 885 -9.15 26.55 8.86
N ALA A 886 -9.23 27.30 9.97
CA ALA A 886 -10.46 27.38 10.76
C ALA A 886 -11.25 28.66 10.47
N VAL A 887 -12.58 28.58 10.47
CA VAL A 887 -13.49 29.72 10.41
C VAL A 887 -14.76 29.39 11.19
N SER A 888 -15.27 30.30 12.01
CA SER A 888 -16.47 30.03 12.80
C SER A 888 -17.61 31.00 12.52
N PHE A 889 -18.84 30.51 12.65
CA PHE A 889 -20.06 31.29 12.46
C PHE A 889 -21.24 30.65 13.21
N LYS A 890 -22.31 31.42 13.38
CA LYS A 890 -23.57 30.95 13.96
C LYS A 890 -24.25 29.94 13.03
N PRO A 891 -24.95 28.92 13.56
CA PRO A 891 -25.66 27.92 12.78
C PRO A 891 -26.93 28.51 12.15
N ASP A 892 -26.72 29.28 11.07
CA ASP A 892 -27.77 29.90 10.27
C ASP A 892 -27.66 29.37 8.83
N PRO A 893 -28.77 29.00 8.17
CA PRO A 893 -28.77 28.50 6.79
C PRO A 893 -27.98 29.36 5.81
N ARG A 894 -28.02 30.69 5.99
CA ARG A 894 -27.29 31.63 5.14
C ARG A 894 -25.78 31.49 5.32
N ALA A 895 -25.30 31.35 6.56
CA ALA A 895 -23.87 31.16 6.82
C ALA A 895 -23.38 29.79 6.33
N ILE A 896 -24.17 28.74 6.50
CA ILE A 896 -23.88 27.38 5.99
C ILE A 896 -23.78 27.41 4.45
N SER A 897 -24.74 28.06 3.80
CA SER A 897 -24.77 28.25 2.35
C SER A 897 -23.56 29.06 1.85
N ILE A 898 -23.22 30.17 2.52
CA ILE A 898 -22.02 30.97 2.23
C ILE A 898 -20.77 30.11 2.30
N ALA A 899 -20.61 29.33 3.38
CA ALA A 899 -19.43 28.48 3.57
C ALA A 899 -19.30 27.45 2.45
N ASN A 900 -20.37 26.71 2.16
CA ASN A 900 -20.39 25.71 1.08
C ASN A 900 -20.05 26.36 -0.27
N LYS A 901 -20.83 27.37 -0.67
CA LYS A 901 -20.71 28.02 -1.96
C LYS A 901 -19.33 28.64 -2.14
N THR A 902 -18.81 29.33 -1.13
CA THR A 902 -17.50 29.98 -1.20
C THR A 902 -16.37 28.97 -1.39
N VAL A 903 -16.39 27.86 -0.65
CA VAL A 903 -15.37 26.81 -0.80
C VAL A 903 -15.43 26.16 -2.18
N ILE A 904 -16.63 25.80 -2.64
CA ILE A 904 -16.81 25.13 -3.92
C ILE A 904 -16.53 26.08 -5.10
N ASP A 905 -17.13 27.28 -5.12
CA ASP A 905 -16.95 28.24 -6.22
C ASP A 905 -15.48 28.66 -6.37
N LEU A 906 -14.76 28.87 -5.27
CA LEU A 906 -13.33 29.18 -5.31
C LEU A 906 -12.48 27.97 -5.68
N ALA A 907 -12.94 26.76 -5.40
CA ALA A 907 -12.20 25.55 -5.72
C ALA A 907 -12.28 25.24 -7.22
N VAL A 908 -13.45 25.46 -7.82
CA VAL A 908 -13.71 25.27 -9.25
C VAL A 908 -12.82 26.22 -10.07
N GLY A 909 -11.85 25.65 -10.79
CA GLY A 909 -10.95 26.38 -11.69
C GLY A 909 -9.68 26.92 -11.03
N VAL A 910 -9.51 26.78 -9.71
CA VAL A 910 -8.27 27.14 -9.01
C VAL A 910 -7.52 25.89 -8.55
N LEU A 911 -8.21 24.86 -8.08
CA LEU A 911 -7.55 23.67 -7.55
C LEU A 911 -6.94 22.81 -8.67
N PRO A 912 -5.70 22.31 -8.49
CA PRO A 912 -5.10 21.31 -9.37
C PRO A 912 -5.95 20.04 -9.45
N ALA A 913 -5.88 19.32 -10.57
CA ALA A 913 -6.65 18.08 -10.76
C ALA A 913 -6.33 17.00 -9.69
N THR A 914 -5.10 16.96 -9.19
CA THR A 914 -4.65 16.01 -8.17
C THR A 914 -4.96 16.44 -6.73
N ALA A 915 -5.58 17.60 -6.53
CA ALA A 915 -5.93 18.12 -5.22
C ALA A 915 -7.37 17.76 -4.81
N ALA A 916 -7.64 17.84 -3.52
CA ALA A 916 -8.97 17.78 -2.95
C ALA A 916 -9.11 18.81 -1.83
N VAL A 917 -10.32 19.32 -1.64
CA VAL A 917 -10.68 20.18 -0.50
C VAL A 917 -11.94 19.64 0.17
N ALA A 918 -12.03 19.83 1.49
CA ALA A 918 -13.23 19.58 2.25
C ALA A 918 -13.53 20.74 3.20
N PHE A 919 -14.81 21.01 3.43
CA PHE A 919 -15.30 21.85 4.52
C PHE A 919 -16.07 20.99 5.51
N THR A 920 -15.61 20.94 6.76
CA THR A 920 -16.29 20.20 7.85
C THR A 920 -16.99 21.16 8.80
N TYR A 921 -18.26 20.91 9.10
CA TYR A 921 -19.10 21.73 9.97
C TYR A 921 -19.13 21.15 11.39
N GLN A 922 -18.22 21.57 12.28
CA GLN A 922 -18.22 21.04 13.65
C GLN A 922 -19.28 21.73 14.52
N PRO A 923 -20.35 21.04 14.96
CA PRO A 923 -21.36 21.63 15.82
C PRO A 923 -20.83 21.73 17.26
N VAL A 924 -20.53 22.94 17.73
CA VAL A 924 -20.19 23.19 19.14
C VAL A 924 -21.47 23.62 19.86
N SER A 925 -22.15 22.66 20.48
CA SER A 925 -23.48 22.84 21.09
C SER A 925 -23.43 23.59 22.42
N LYS A 926 -24.57 24.17 22.84
CA LYS A 926 -24.71 24.75 24.19
C LYS A 926 -24.42 23.71 25.29
N ALA A 927 -24.85 22.46 25.11
CA ALA A 927 -24.58 21.37 26.05
C ALA A 927 -23.07 21.11 26.20
N TRP A 928 -22.33 21.11 25.10
CA TRP A 928 -20.87 21.00 25.11
C TRP A 928 -20.23 22.11 25.93
N LEU A 929 -20.58 23.37 25.62
CA LEU A 929 -20.02 24.51 26.34
C LEU A 929 -20.37 24.47 27.83
N THR A 930 -21.60 24.07 28.17
CA THR A 930 -22.04 23.87 29.56
C THR A 930 -21.20 22.81 30.27
N ALA A 931 -20.99 21.65 29.63
CA ALA A 931 -20.17 20.58 30.17
C ALA A 931 -18.71 21.02 30.37
N SER A 932 -18.18 21.85 29.45
CA SER A 932 -16.84 22.43 29.58
C SER A 932 -16.72 23.37 30.78
N GLN A 933 -17.69 24.26 30.98
CA GLN A 933 -17.71 25.14 32.14
C GLN A 933 -17.84 24.36 33.46
N ALA A 934 -18.67 23.32 33.48
CA ALA A 934 -18.84 22.43 34.64
C ALA A 934 -17.55 21.71 35.04
N ALA A 935 -16.64 21.47 34.08
CA ALA A 935 -15.31 20.91 34.32
C ALA A 935 -14.26 21.94 34.82
N GLY A 936 -14.70 23.12 35.26
CA GLY A 936 -13.85 24.18 35.79
C GLY A 936 -13.27 25.12 34.72
N GLY A 937 -13.79 25.06 33.49
CA GLY A 937 -13.44 25.96 32.39
C GLY A 937 -12.01 25.79 31.84
N ASN A 938 -11.70 26.47 30.74
CA ASN A 938 -10.43 26.34 30.04
C ASN A 938 -10.05 27.66 29.35
N VAL A 939 -8.97 27.65 28.56
CA VAL A 939 -8.46 28.85 27.89
C VAL A 939 -9.40 29.32 26.78
N LEU A 940 -10.08 28.40 26.07
CA LEU A 940 -10.96 28.72 24.95
C LEU A 940 -12.09 29.66 25.42
N GLY A 941 -12.64 29.38 26.60
CA GLY A 941 -13.49 30.32 27.35
C GLY A 941 -14.76 30.75 26.62
N LEU A 942 -15.33 29.87 25.79
CA LEU A 942 -16.60 30.10 25.10
C LEU A 942 -17.77 30.07 26.09
N ASP A 943 -18.74 30.96 25.87
CA ASP A 943 -19.89 31.14 26.76
C ASP A 943 -21.10 30.33 26.23
N PRO A 944 -21.68 29.39 27.02
CA PRO A 944 -22.89 28.67 26.64
C PRO A 944 -24.08 29.59 26.31
N GLU A 945 -24.08 30.82 26.82
CA GLU A 945 -25.13 31.80 26.51
C GLU A 945 -24.99 32.42 25.11
N GLU A 946 -23.86 32.25 24.43
CA GLU A 946 -23.71 32.57 23.00
C GLU A 946 -24.45 31.57 22.09
N GLY A 947 -24.89 30.43 22.65
CA GLY A 947 -25.59 29.38 21.93
C GLY A 947 -24.66 28.44 21.15
N THR A 948 -25.23 27.68 20.23
CA THR A 948 -24.48 26.78 19.35
C THR A 948 -23.66 27.59 18.34
N ILE A 949 -22.43 27.15 18.08
CA ILE A 949 -21.52 27.72 17.08
C ILE A 949 -21.08 26.60 16.13
N ILE A 950 -20.87 26.92 14.85
CA ILE A 950 -20.17 26.04 13.92
C ILE A 950 -18.70 26.43 13.92
N ALA A 951 -17.84 25.53 14.39
CA ALA A 951 -16.40 25.61 14.16
C ALA A 951 -16.09 24.91 12.82
N GLY A 952 -15.92 25.71 11.77
CA GLY A 952 -15.65 25.24 10.42
C GLY A 952 -14.18 24.92 10.20
N LEU A 953 -13.90 23.79 9.57
CA LEU A 953 -12.56 23.38 9.13
C LEU A 953 -12.54 23.30 7.61
N ILE A 954 -11.70 24.11 6.97
CA ILE A 954 -11.28 23.91 5.58
C ILE A 954 -10.02 23.05 5.61
N ALA A 955 -10.10 21.85 5.05
CA ALA A 955 -8.97 20.94 4.90
C ALA A 955 -8.66 20.75 3.42
N GLY A 956 -7.38 20.80 3.05
CA GLY A 956 -6.94 20.55 1.68
C GLY A 956 -5.85 19.49 1.63
N GLN A 957 -5.86 18.67 0.58
CA GLN A 957 -4.90 17.60 0.35
C GLN A 957 -4.43 17.63 -1.11
N TRP A 958 -3.12 17.48 -1.34
CA TRP A 958 -2.51 17.43 -2.67
C TRP A 958 -1.19 16.64 -2.63
N VAL A 959 -0.54 16.49 -3.79
CA VAL A 959 0.68 15.66 -3.92
C VAL A 959 1.88 16.45 -4.41
N ASP A 960 1.71 17.35 -5.39
CA ASP A 960 2.82 18.07 -6.00
C ASP A 960 3.24 19.29 -5.16
N PRO A 961 4.50 19.41 -4.71
CA PRO A 961 4.97 20.60 -4.00
C PRO A 961 4.87 21.89 -4.83
N ALA A 962 4.79 21.82 -6.17
CA ALA A 962 4.58 22.99 -7.01
C ALA A 962 3.22 23.68 -6.77
N ASP A 963 2.26 22.96 -6.20
CA ASP A 963 0.91 23.47 -5.94
C ASP A 963 0.77 24.15 -4.57
N ASP A 964 1.80 24.11 -3.72
CA ASP A 964 1.74 24.61 -2.33
C ASP A 964 1.18 26.04 -2.25
N ASP A 965 1.73 26.96 -3.05
CA ASP A 965 1.33 28.37 -3.03
C ASP A 965 -0.14 28.55 -3.43
N VAL A 966 -0.61 27.79 -4.42
CA VAL A 966 -2.00 27.82 -4.89
C VAL A 966 -2.93 27.30 -3.80
N MET A 967 -2.59 26.17 -3.17
CA MET A 967 -3.40 25.53 -2.13
C MET A 967 -3.50 26.42 -0.88
N PHE A 968 -2.38 26.98 -0.41
CA PHE A 968 -2.39 27.90 0.72
C PHE A 968 -3.06 29.25 0.41
N ALA A 969 -2.95 29.75 -0.83
CA ALA A 969 -3.67 30.95 -1.25
C ALA A 969 -5.19 30.71 -1.30
N PHE A 970 -5.62 29.56 -1.83
CA PHE A 970 -7.02 29.15 -1.80
C PHE A 970 -7.55 29.13 -0.36
N ALA A 971 -6.85 28.50 0.57
CA ALA A 971 -7.27 28.41 1.98
C ALA A 971 -7.48 29.82 2.59
N ARG A 972 -6.50 30.71 2.43
CA ARG A 972 -6.58 32.10 2.94
C ARG A 972 -7.74 32.86 2.32
N ASN A 973 -7.92 32.75 1.00
CA ASN A 973 -8.97 33.47 0.28
C ASN A 973 -10.37 32.97 0.66
N ALA A 974 -10.55 31.65 0.72
CA ALA A 974 -11.82 31.04 1.12
C ALA A 974 -12.19 31.44 2.55
N THR A 975 -11.24 31.35 3.50
CA THR A 975 -11.46 31.82 4.88
C THR A 975 -11.85 33.30 4.91
N ALA A 976 -11.07 34.17 4.28
CA ALA A 976 -11.31 35.61 4.30
C ALA A 976 -12.69 35.98 3.72
N GLU A 977 -13.10 35.31 2.65
CA GLU A 977 -14.38 35.56 1.99
C GLU A 977 -15.58 35.07 2.80
N ILE A 978 -15.47 33.88 3.43
CA ILE A 978 -16.49 33.40 4.38
C ILE A 978 -16.61 34.36 5.55
N GLU A 979 -15.48 34.80 6.13
CA GLU A 979 -15.50 35.78 7.22
C GLU A 979 -16.15 37.09 6.79
N ARG A 980 -15.81 37.62 5.61
CA ARG A 980 -16.36 38.89 5.10
C ARG A 980 -17.88 38.79 4.98
N GLN A 981 -18.38 37.78 4.27
CA GLN A 981 -19.81 37.61 4.03
C GLN A 981 -20.60 37.32 5.31
N THR A 982 -20.05 36.50 6.21
CA THR A 982 -20.71 36.22 7.50
C THR A 982 -20.69 37.43 8.45
N LYS A 983 -19.65 38.29 8.40
CA LYS A 983 -19.62 39.57 9.15
C LYS A 983 -20.69 40.53 8.65
N GLU A 984 -20.88 40.64 7.33
CA GLU A 984 -21.92 41.49 6.71
C GLU A 984 -23.34 41.10 7.15
N LEU A 985 -23.56 39.82 7.47
CA LEU A 985 -24.83 39.31 7.98
C LEU A 985 -24.94 39.27 9.52
N GLY A 986 -23.89 39.64 10.26
CA GLY A 986 -23.85 39.53 11.74
C GLY A 986 -23.83 38.08 12.25
N LEU A 987 -23.40 37.13 11.40
CA LEU A 987 -23.35 35.70 11.66
C LEU A 987 -21.95 35.18 11.98
N TYR A 988 -20.91 35.97 11.68
CA TYR A 988 -19.52 35.63 12.00
C TYR A 988 -19.31 35.40 13.50
N HIS A 989 -18.45 34.43 13.83
CA HIS A 989 -17.99 34.18 15.19
C HIS A 989 -16.44 34.24 15.24
N PRO A 990 -15.84 35.01 16.17
CA PRO A 990 -14.38 35.24 16.17
C PRO A 990 -13.55 34.03 16.63
N PHE A 991 -14.19 32.97 17.12
CA PHE A 991 -13.51 31.75 17.57
C PHE A 991 -12.75 31.08 16.42
N ILE A 992 -11.48 30.78 16.64
CA ILE A 992 -10.64 29.99 15.75
C ILE A 992 -10.16 28.80 16.56
N TYR A 993 -10.62 27.61 16.21
CA TYR A 993 -10.24 26.40 16.93
C TYR A 993 -8.78 26.03 16.61
N LEU A 994 -7.89 26.12 17.61
CA LEU A 994 -6.45 25.95 17.43
C LEU A 994 -6.04 24.66 16.74
N ASN A 995 -6.70 23.53 17.02
CA ASN A 995 -6.30 22.25 16.39
C ASN A 995 -6.65 22.16 14.89
N ASP A 996 -7.51 23.07 14.40
CA ASP A 996 -7.92 23.17 12.99
C ASP A 996 -7.36 24.45 12.33
N ALA A 997 -6.56 25.23 13.07
CA ALA A 997 -6.02 26.50 12.59
C ALA A 997 -4.86 26.31 11.61
N GLY A 998 -4.76 27.23 10.65
CA GLY A 998 -3.69 27.27 9.67
C GLY A 998 -2.58 28.26 10.01
N PRO A 999 -1.40 28.14 9.36
CA PRO A 999 -0.33 29.12 9.46
C PRO A 999 -0.80 30.58 9.41
N GLY A 1000 -0.45 31.36 10.44
CA GLY A 1000 -0.76 32.78 10.53
C GLY A 1000 -2.13 33.13 11.14
N GLN A 1001 -3.01 32.15 11.38
CA GLN A 1001 -4.22 32.40 12.17
C GLN A 1001 -3.86 32.63 13.65
N LYS A 1002 -4.59 33.52 14.32
CA LYS A 1002 -4.32 33.97 15.70
C LYS A 1002 -5.40 33.46 16.67
N PRO A 1003 -5.43 32.16 17.03
CA PRO A 1003 -6.53 31.59 17.80
C PRO A 1003 -6.72 32.24 19.18
N PHE A 1004 -5.63 32.52 19.88
CA PHE A 1004 -5.68 33.04 21.24
C PHE A 1004 -6.30 34.44 21.36
N ALA A 1005 -6.32 35.23 20.30
CA ALA A 1005 -6.81 36.61 20.33
C ALA A 1005 -8.31 36.69 20.68
N ALA A 1006 -9.10 35.71 20.23
CA ALA A 1006 -10.54 35.66 20.46
C ALA A 1006 -10.94 34.85 21.71
N TYR A 1007 -10.03 34.04 22.26
CA TYR A 1007 -10.33 33.14 23.36
C TYR A 1007 -10.79 33.87 24.62
N GLY A 1008 -11.83 33.35 25.27
CA GLY A 1008 -12.47 33.97 26.42
C GLY A 1008 -13.06 35.34 26.12
N SER A 1009 -13.56 35.58 24.90
CA SER A 1009 -13.95 36.92 24.43
C SER A 1009 -12.79 37.93 24.56
N GLY A 1010 -11.57 37.50 24.22
CA GLY A 1010 -10.33 38.28 24.33
C GLY A 1010 -9.74 38.40 25.74
N LYS A 1011 -10.37 37.80 26.76
CA LYS A 1011 -9.89 37.86 28.16
C LYS A 1011 -8.79 36.85 28.46
N SER A 1012 -8.69 35.76 27.67
CA SER A 1012 -7.72 34.70 27.95
C SER A 1012 -6.29 35.10 27.59
N LEU A 1013 -6.07 35.80 26.48
CA LEU A 1013 -4.73 36.15 26.00
C LEU A 1013 -3.91 36.99 27.01
N PRO A 1014 -4.44 38.07 27.62
CA PRO A 1014 -3.70 38.81 28.65
C PRO A 1014 -3.26 37.93 29.82
N LYS A 1015 -4.10 36.98 30.24
CA LYS A 1015 -3.78 36.03 31.31
C LYS A 1015 -2.69 35.05 30.85
N LEU A 1016 -2.78 34.48 29.65
CA LEU A 1016 -1.73 33.63 29.08
C LEU A 1016 -0.39 34.36 29.00
N LEU A 1017 -0.37 35.61 28.53
CA LEU A 1017 0.86 36.42 28.46
C LEU A 1017 1.48 36.66 29.85
N SER A 1018 0.65 36.88 30.88
CA SER A 1018 1.12 36.98 32.26
C SER A 1018 1.73 35.65 32.76
N LEU A 1019 1.08 34.53 32.47
CA LEU A 1019 1.55 33.20 32.85
C LEU A 1019 2.82 32.79 32.10
N GLN A 1020 2.97 33.19 30.83
CA GLN A 1020 4.21 32.97 30.08
C GLN A 1020 5.37 33.69 30.77
N LYS A 1021 5.17 34.92 31.26
CA LYS A 1021 6.22 35.62 32.04
C LYS A 1021 6.51 34.94 33.37
N LYS A 1022 5.50 34.31 34.02
CA LYS A 1022 5.67 33.58 35.28
C LYS A 1022 6.47 32.29 35.09
N TYR A 1023 6.11 31.47 34.11
CA TYR A 1023 6.69 30.13 33.91
C TYR A 1023 7.89 30.10 32.95
N ASP A 1024 8.03 31.13 32.12
CA ASP A 1024 9.14 31.31 31.19
C ASP A 1024 9.75 32.74 31.32
N PRO A 1025 10.26 33.11 32.51
CA PRO A 1025 10.70 34.49 32.79
C PRO A 1025 11.90 34.94 31.93
N LYS A 1026 12.66 33.98 31.39
CA LYS A 1026 13.80 34.24 30.49
C LYS A 1026 13.42 34.12 29.00
N GLY A 1027 12.16 33.79 28.69
CA GLY A 1027 11.69 33.63 27.32
C GLY A 1027 12.32 32.43 26.58
N PHE A 1028 12.69 31.35 27.27
CA PHE A 1028 13.23 30.16 26.64
C PHE A 1028 12.22 29.53 25.66
N PHE A 1029 11.02 29.19 26.14
CA PHE A 1029 9.97 28.70 25.25
C PHE A 1029 9.58 29.77 24.25
N LYS A 1030 9.39 31.02 24.70
CA LYS A 1030 8.99 32.12 23.80
C LYS A 1030 9.92 32.31 22.61
N ASN A 1031 11.24 32.25 22.83
CA ASN A 1031 12.23 32.64 21.82
C ASN A 1031 12.82 31.46 21.04
N TYR A 1032 12.84 30.24 21.61
CA TYR A 1032 13.53 29.10 21.01
C TYR A 1032 12.63 27.94 20.62
N LEU A 1033 11.43 27.81 21.20
CA LEU A 1033 10.50 26.77 20.76
C LEU A 1033 9.85 27.21 19.45
N ALA A 1034 9.93 26.36 18.42
CA ALA A 1034 9.23 26.54 17.16
C ALA A 1034 7.72 26.32 17.39
N HIS A 1035 7.02 27.40 17.75
CA HIS A 1035 5.57 27.35 17.95
C HIS A 1035 4.85 27.36 16.61
N GLY A 1036 3.80 26.54 16.48
CA GLY A 1036 2.86 26.68 15.36
C GLY A 1036 2.02 27.96 15.44
N PHE A 1037 1.74 28.43 16.66
CA PHE A 1037 0.91 29.61 16.94
C PHE A 1037 1.48 30.37 18.12
N ALA A 1038 1.92 31.62 17.94
CA ALA A 1038 2.47 32.41 19.04
C ALA A 1038 1.38 33.13 19.86
N LEU A 1039 1.67 33.40 21.13
CA LEU A 1039 0.89 34.31 21.97
C LEU A 1039 1.18 35.77 21.55
N GLU A 1040 0.59 36.19 20.44
CA GLU A 1040 0.74 37.55 19.90
C GLU A 1040 -0.53 38.37 20.13
N SER A 1041 -0.35 39.62 20.56
CA SER A 1041 -1.41 40.63 20.68
C SER A 1041 -1.88 41.15 19.33
#